data_AF-A0A423VQ19-F1
#
_entry.id   AF-A0A423VQ19-F1
#
_cell.length_a   1.000
_cell.length_b   1.000
_cell.length_c   1.000
_cell.angle_alpha   90.00
_cell.angle_beta   90.00
_cell.angle_gamma   90.00
#
_symmetry.space_group_name_H-M   'P 1'
#
loop_
_entity.id
_entity.type
_entity.pdbx_description
1 polymer ?
#
loop_
_entity_poly.entity_id
_entity_poly.type
_entity_poly.pdbx_seq_one_letter_code
_entity_poly.pdbx_strand_id
1 'polypeptide(L)'
;MATFRQLTVLVGFLLSHLLFGCATADVNDEAILNTEIARMNNDSLLWGPYRPNLYFGVRPRLPYSLMTGLMWSNVDTYSGPRDSQYELFHKLTSIHKDLRFTCEQHQGMAGYGWDEYDTRRGGVQTIHDAGNGIDLTTSFVKIPGGANGGSWAARIKGVPRSDVPEDLKTQILLYVSQDGLGNELAVQQDGLDNGFARGVTFNGKSQELGDFKLVITEGTGEHPQDRSDIDESQDFTKTVVQSFMVPTEFIWQGKSIALRSFSDHISKKVEEGLIDKEAPPMPHHTYALPNRPGNGNGHLIQKIFEGPFEFDILFSSASAGQELTSEDVTREIKGTTESFGERFSSVFAPQAPFTADNYIKFGKSMFSNLIGGIGYFYGQHVTDRSYAPEYEEDDEGFWEAAAEARARKQQKLEGPYELFSSVPSRPFFPRGFLWDEGFHLMPIADWDMDLTLEIIKSWYNLMDEDGWIAREMILGDEARTKVPEEFQVQYPHYANPPTLFLVIDEFITKLKKVANGTVSKKETLSKEDVLGTALLDNPSVGLDYLQQLYPLLRRQFFWFKKTQNGDIKSYDREAYSSKEAYRWRGRTPRHILTSGLDDYPRPQPPHPAELHVDLMSWVGLMTKSLINVAETIGMAEDVEEYKKILNAIEHNLDDLHWSEKEGCYCDATIDDYEENELVCHKGYISLFPFLTGLMKPDNPKLGKILDLIGDEDELWSPHGIRSLSKQSEFYGTDENYWRSPVWININYMAVTQLYDVATQGGPHQAKAKDLYSRLRKNLVDTVYKSWAETGFAWEQYNPETGAGQRTQHFTGWTSLVVKIMAMDDLGGSGSGHVRDEL
;
A
#
# COMPACT_ATOMS: atom_id res chain seq x y z
N MET A 1 -44.59 67.71 1.40
CA MET A 1 -44.23 66.69 2.43
C MET A 1 -43.44 65.60 1.73
N ALA A 2 -42.13 65.81 1.67
CA ALA A 2 -41.16 64.96 1.00
C ALA A 2 -40.31 64.28 2.08
N THR A 3 -40.88 63.31 2.80
CA THR A 3 -40.17 62.58 3.88
C THR A 3 -40.65 61.14 4.05
N PHE A 4 -41.22 60.51 3.00
CA PHE A 4 -41.62 59.09 3.06
C PHE A 4 -41.07 58.22 1.91
N ARG A 5 -40.22 58.75 1.03
CA ARG A 5 -39.59 58.00 -0.08
C ARG A 5 -38.08 57.77 0.06
N GLN A 6 -37.42 58.31 1.10
CA GLN A 6 -35.99 58.10 1.33
C GLN A 6 -35.66 57.01 2.35
N LEU A 7 -36.63 56.56 3.15
CA LEU A 7 -36.39 55.49 4.15
C LEU A 7 -36.46 54.08 3.55
N THR A 8 -37.24 53.87 2.48
CA THR A 8 -37.38 52.54 1.86
C THR A 8 -36.17 52.17 0.98
N VAL A 9 -35.43 53.16 0.45
CA VAL A 9 -34.21 52.91 -0.35
C VAL A 9 -32.99 52.68 0.55
N LEU A 10 -32.92 53.30 1.72
CA LEU A 10 -31.83 53.05 2.68
C LEU A 10 -31.93 51.68 3.38
N VAL A 11 -33.16 51.22 3.68
CA VAL A 11 -33.38 49.91 4.32
C VAL A 11 -33.12 48.75 3.33
N GLY A 12 -33.38 48.93 2.03
CA GLY A 12 -33.00 47.95 0.99
C GLY A 12 -31.48 47.86 0.72
N PHE A 13 -30.74 48.96 0.88
CA PHE A 13 -29.28 48.97 0.73
C PHE A 13 -28.54 48.41 1.97
N LEU A 14 -29.10 48.58 3.17
CA LEU A 14 -28.54 48.00 4.41
C LEU A 14 -28.87 46.51 4.58
N LEU A 15 -30.04 46.03 4.12
CA LEU A 15 -30.37 44.59 4.13
C LEU A 15 -29.61 43.79 3.08
N SER A 16 -29.24 44.39 1.93
CA SER A 16 -28.33 43.73 0.99
C SER A 16 -26.90 43.63 1.54
N HIS A 17 -26.38 44.66 2.23
CA HIS A 17 -25.03 44.59 2.81
C HIS A 17 -24.93 43.70 4.06
N LEU A 18 -26.03 43.47 4.79
CA LEU A 18 -26.07 42.50 5.89
C LEU A 18 -26.22 41.05 5.40
N LEU A 19 -26.92 40.82 4.28
CA LEU A 19 -27.01 39.49 3.66
C LEU A 19 -25.73 39.11 2.89
N PHE A 20 -25.04 40.07 2.28
CA PHE A 20 -23.70 39.85 1.70
C PHE A 20 -22.60 39.78 2.78
N GLY A 21 -22.78 40.44 3.94
CA GLY A 21 -21.82 40.39 5.06
C GLY A 21 -21.83 39.07 5.85
N CYS A 22 -22.99 38.44 6.05
CA CYS A 22 -23.05 37.12 6.69
C CYS A 22 -22.60 35.99 5.75
N ALA A 23 -23.00 36.03 4.47
CA ALA A 23 -22.58 35.02 3.50
C ALA A 23 -21.06 35.06 3.22
N THR A 24 -20.43 36.23 3.32
CA THR A 24 -18.96 36.35 3.17
C THR A 24 -18.19 35.99 4.44
N ALA A 25 -18.80 36.14 5.63
CA ALA A 25 -18.21 35.69 6.88
C ALA A 25 -18.25 34.15 6.97
N ASP A 26 -19.39 33.52 6.68
CA ASP A 26 -19.55 32.06 6.72
C ASP A 26 -18.61 31.34 5.72
N VAL A 27 -18.50 31.86 4.48
CA VAL A 27 -17.59 31.30 3.46
C VAL A 27 -16.11 31.46 3.86
N ASN A 28 -15.76 32.56 4.54
CA ASN A 28 -14.38 32.78 5.00
C ASN A 28 -14.05 31.87 6.18
N ASP A 29 -15.01 31.59 7.06
CA ASP A 29 -14.85 30.66 8.19
C ASP A 29 -14.71 29.20 7.72
N GLU A 30 -15.46 28.77 6.68
CA GLU A 30 -15.31 27.44 6.08
C GLU A 30 -13.97 27.27 5.36
N ALA A 31 -13.49 28.29 4.64
CA ALA A 31 -12.17 28.26 4.00
C ALA A 31 -11.03 28.17 5.03
N ILE A 32 -11.15 28.86 6.17
CA ILE A 32 -10.20 28.77 7.28
C ILE A 32 -10.23 27.37 7.88
N LEU A 33 -11.42 26.80 8.13
CA LEU A 33 -11.57 25.44 8.66
C LEU A 33 -10.94 24.39 7.73
N ASN A 34 -11.22 24.46 6.43
CA ASN A 34 -10.65 23.56 5.44
C ASN A 34 -9.10 23.64 5.43
N THR A 35 -8.57 24.86 5.43
CA THR A 35 -7.12 25.10 5.48
C THR A 35 -6.50 24.52 6.76
N GLU A 36 -7.17 24.68 7.91
CA GLU A 36 -6.66 24.19 9.19
C GLU A 36 -6.73 22.66 9.30
N ILE A 37 -7.82 22.02 8.83
CA ILE A 37 -7.92 20.56 8.75
C ILE A 37 -6.82 20.02 7.84
N ALA A 38 -6.62 20.61 6.66
CA ALA A 38 -5.57 20.20 5.74
C ALA A 38 -4.16 20.35 6.36
N ARG A 39 -3.91 21.45 7.08
CA ARG A 39 -2.65 21.68 7.80
C ARG A 39 -2.43 20.63 8.89
N MET A 40 -3.42 20.38 9.75
CA MET A 40 -3.35 19.39 10.81
C MET A 40 -3.18 17.97 10.27
N ASN A 41 -3.87 17.63 9.18
CA ASN A 41 -3.71 16.35 8.48
C ASN A 41 -2.26 16.18 8.00
N ASN A 42 -1.72 17.18 7.29
CA ASN A 42 -0.32 17.14 6.83
C ASN A 42 0.68 17.03 7.98
N ASP A 43 0.54 17.82 9.04
CA ASP A 43 1.43 17.77 10.20
C ASP A 43 1.42 16.40 10.87
N SER A 44 0.22 15.84 11.10
CA SER A 44 0.06 14.52 11.73
C SER A 44 0.59 13.37 10.87
N LEU A 45 0.62 13.53 9.54
CA LEU A 45 1.10 12.53 8.60
C LEU A 45 2.52 12.81 8.10
N LEU A 46 3.17 13.89 8.53
CA LEU A 46 4.48 14.30 8.01
C LEU A 46 5.51 13.20 8.21
N TRP A 47 5.64 12.69 9.44
CA TRP A 47 6.61 11.68 9.82
C TRP A 47 6.02 10.27 9.85
N GLY A 48 6.80 9.30 9.39
CA GLY A 48 6.52 7.88 9.56
C GLY A 48 7.67 7.00 9.06
N PRO A 49 7.61 5.68 9.33
CA PRO A 49 8.43 4.66 8.70
C PRO A 49 8.14 4.49 7.20
N TYR A 50 8.08 5.60 6.44
CA TYR A 50 7.65 5.69 5.05
C TYR A 50 8.68 5.20 4.02
N ARG A 51 9.55 4.26 4.43
CA ARG A 51 10.49 3.53 3.56
C ARG A 51 10.15 2.03 3.62
N PRO A 52 9.02 1.60 3.04
CA PRO A 52 8.46 0.26 3.28
C PRO A 52 9.37 -0.86 2.77
N ASN A 53 10.29 -0.58 1.85
CA ASN A 53 11.34 -1.50 1.41
C ASN A 53 12.34 -1.86 2.52
N LEU A 54 12.47 -1.05 3.57
CA LEU A 54 13.36 -1.32 4.71
C LEU A 54 12.63 -2.07 5.82
N TYR A 55 13.37 -2.83 6.63
CA TYR A 55 12.83 -3.40 7.87
C TYR A 55 12.38 -2.29 8.84
N PHE A 56 13.20 -1.24 9.00
CA PHE A 56 12.82 -0.04 9.72
C PHE A 56 13.61 1.17 9.20
N GLY A 57 12.89 2.19 8.72
CA GLY A 57 13.49 3.45 8.26
C GLY A 57 12.47 4.57 8.25
N VAL A 58 12.81 5.68 8.91
CA VAL A 58 11.92 6.83 9.11
C VAL A 58 12.30 7.94 8.15
N ARG A 59 11.32 8.54 7.49
CA ARG A 59 11.47 9.76 6.68
C ARG A 59 10.22 10.61 6.76
N PRO A 60 10.30 11.92 6.53
CA PRO A 60 9.12 12.72 6.34
C PRO A 60 8.58 12.58 4.90
N ARG A 61 7.34 12.98 4.68
CA ARG A 61 6.73 13.20 3.35
C ARG A 61 7.33 14.44 2.66
N LEU A 62 8.66 14.47 2.54
CA LEU A 62 9.43 15.54 1.90
C LEU A 62 10.46 14.92 0.94
N PRO A 63 10.68 15.52 -0.25
CA PRO A 63 11.60 14.99 -1.25
C PRO A 63 13.05 14.88 -0.77
N TYR A 64 13.61 15.99 -0.27
CA TYR A 64 15.00 16.13 0.15
C TYR A 64 15.02 16.45 1.65
N SER A 65 15.25 15.45 2.49
CA SER A 65 15.12 15.62 3.94
C SER A 65 15.89 14.57 4.72
N LEU A 66 15.68 14.57 6.04
CA LEU A 66 16.27 13.63 6.97
C LEU A 66 15.68 12.24 6.72
N MET A 67 16.55 11.25 6.58
CA MET A 67 16.16 9.85 6.47
C MET A 67 17.00 9.02 7.43
N THR A 68 16.38 8.00 8.00
CA THR A 68 17.05 6.99 8.81
C THR A 68 16.84 5.59 8.25
N GLY A 69 17.75 4.69 8.58
CA GLY A 69 17.64 3.27 8.24
C GLY A 69 18.43 2.40 9.22
N LEU A 70 17.75 1.43 9.82
CA LEU A 70 18.34 0.48 10.76
C LEU A 70 18.93 -0.72 10.01
N MET A 71 20.12 -1.15 10.42
CA MET A 71 20.75 -2.38 9.98
C MET A 71 21.27 -3.16 11.18
N TRP A 72 21.36 -4.48 11.02
CA TRP A 72 21.96 -5.35 12.02
C TRP A 72 22.58 -6.60 11.40
N SER A 73 23.53 -7.19 12.12
CA SER A 73 24.12 -8.49 11.79
C SER A 73 24.64 -9.19 13.03
N ASN A 74 24.68 -10.51 12.99
CA ASN A 74 25.48 -11.32 13.91
C ASN A 74 26.97 -11.07 13.64
N VAL A 75 27.77 -10.92 14.70
CA VAL A 75 29.23 -10.75 14.61
C VAL A 75 30.02 -11.70 15.51
N ASP A 76 29.46 -12.85 15.87
CA ASP A 76 30.19 -13.94 16.56
C ASP A 76 30.97 -14.82 15.60
N THR A 77 30.46 -15.02 14.37
CA THR A 77 31.10 -15.90 13.38
C THR A 77 31.08 -15.29 11.99
N TYR A 78 32.07 -15.64 11.15
CA TYR A 78 32.02 -15.32 9.73
C TYR A 78 31.08 -16.29 9.01
N SER A 79 30.08 -15.76 8.33
CA SER A 79 29.06 -16.56 7.65
C SER A 79 29.55 -17.12 6.32
N GLY A 80 29.13 -18.34 5.99
CA GLY A 80 29.44 -19.04 4.74
C GLY A 80 29.39 -20.57 4.89
N PRO A 81 29.25 -21.35 3.82
CA PRO A 81 29.25 -22.81 3.91
C PRO A 81 30.55 -23.31 4.54
N ARG A 82 30.46 -24.25 5.49
CA ARG A 82 31.63 -24.90 6.12
C ARG A 82 32.50 -25.68 5.11
N ASP A 83 31.93 -26.04 3.95
CA ASP A 83 32.53 -26.99 3.00
C ASP A 83 33.06 -26.37 1.69
N SER A 84 33.01 -25.05 1.48
CA SER A 84 33.60 -24.46 0.27
C SER A 84 35.12 -24.27 0.47
N GLN A 85 35.93 -25.02 -0.28
CA GLN A 85 37.38 -24.83 -0.44
C GLN A 85 37.79 -23.48 -1.10
N TYR A 86 36.91 -22.47 -1.05
CA TYR A 86 37.16 -21.14 -1.59
C TYR A 86 37.67 -20.20 -0.48
N GLU A 87 38.70 -19.43 -0.81
CA GLU A 87 39.59 -18.65 0.05
C GLU A 87 38.90 -17.93 1.23
N LEU A 88 39.56 -17.93 2.40
CA LEU A 88 39.14 -17.26 3.63
C LEU A 88 38.91 -15.74 3.44
N PHE A 89 39.51 -15.14 2.41
CA PHE A 89 39.23 -13.78 1.96
C PHE A 89 37.75 -13.55 1.56
N HIS A 90 37.07 -14.54 0.96
CA HIS A 90 35.65 -14.42 0.65
C HIS A 90 34.77 -14.38 1.91
N LYS A 91 35.21 -14.98 3.03
CA LYS A 91 34.50 -14.94 4.32
C LYS A 91 34.60 -13.56 4.98
N LEU A 92 35.71 -12.83 4.81
CA LEU A 92 35.82 -11.45 5.30
C LEU A 92 34.80 -10.51 4.63
N THR A 93 34.42 -10.80 3.39
CA THR A 93 33.43 -10.03 2.62
C THR A 93 32.00 -10.57 2.71
N SER A 94 31.75 -11.64 3.48
CA SER A 94 30.45 -12.33 3.48
C SER A 94 29.35 -11.62 4.29
N ILE A 95 29.72 -10.64 5.13
CA ILE A 95 28.79 -9.82 5.94
C ILE A 95 27.63 -9.21 5.13
N HIS A 96 27.79 -9.03 3.81
CA HIS A 96 26.69 -8.59 2.94
C HIS A 96 25.43 -9.47 3.01
N LYS A 97 25.59 -10.77 3.33
CA LYS A 97 24.50 -11.75 3.46
C LYS A 97 23.77 -11.66 4.80
N ASP A 98 24.47 -11.25 5.84
CA ASP A 98 23.95 -11.24 7.21
C ASP A 98 23.48 -9.86 7.63
N LEU A 99 24.06 -8.81 7.03
CA LEU A 99 23.67 -7.43 7.25
C LEU A 99 22.26 -7.17 6.69
N ARG A 100 21.28 -7.12 7.59
CA ARG A 100 19.88 -6.81 7.27
C ARG A 100 19.72 -5.31 7.03
N PHE A 101 18.88 -4.95 6.06
CA PHE A 101 18.54 -3.55 5.77
C PHE A 101 17.19 -3.47 5.04
N THR A 102 17.17 -3.95 3.80
CA THR A 102 15.96 -4.10 2.99
C THR A 102 15.24 -5.40 3.37
N CYS A 103 13.91 -5.36 3.31
CA CYS A 103 13.07 -6.54 3.37
C CYS A 103 13.39 -7.41 2.14
N GLU A 104 13.78 -8.65 2.36
CA GLU A 104 14.06 -9.62 1.29
C GLU A 104 13.36 -10.94 1.58
N GLN A 105 12.82 -11.57 0.55
CA GLN A 105 12.28 -12.92 0.68
C GLN A 105 13.41 -13.93 0.94
N HIS A 106 13.14 -14.94 1.77
CA HIS A 106 14.04 -16.06 2.03
C HIS A 106 15.40 -15.72 2.68
N GLN A 107 15.52 -14.60 3.41
CA GLN A 107 16.72 -14.24 4.19
C GLN A 107 16.83 -14.90 5.57
N GLY A 108 16.17 -16.04 5.79
CA GLY A 108 16.24 -16.75 7.07
C GLY A 108 15.44 -16.09 8.21
N MET A 109 14.46 -15.25 7.87
CA MET A 109 13.50 -14.71 8.84
C MET A 109 12.48 -15.79 9.22
N ALA A 110 12.17 -15.91 10.52
CA ALA A 110 11.07 -16.73 11.03
C ALA A 110 9.72 -15.97 11.00
N GLY A 111 9.76 -14.66 10.79
CA GLY A 111 8.59 -13.79 10.71
C GLY A 111 9.01 -12.35 10.99
N TYR A 112 8.34 -11.38 10.38
CA TYR A 112 8.50 -9.96 10.74
C TYR A 112 7.27 -9.18 10.33
N GLY A 113 7.00 -8.08 11.04
CA GLY A 113 5.90 -7.19 10.70
C GLY A 113 5.46 -6.34 11.88
N TRP A 114 4.57 -5.41 11.60
CA TRP A 114 3.89 -4.61 12.62
C TRP A 114 2.87 -5.49 13.36
N ASP A 115 2.99 -5.56 14.68
CA ASP A 115 1.99 -6.17 15.56
C ASP A 115 0.81 -5.22 15.78
N GLU A 116 1.14 -3.93 15.82
CA GLU A 116 0.22 -2.81 15.94
C GLU A 116 0.86 -1.58 15.30
N TYR A 117 0.07 -0.82 14.53
CA TYR A 117 0.54 0.40 13.88
C TYR A 117 -0.63 1.28 13.47
N ASP A 118 -0.53 2.56 13.82
CA ASP A 118 -1.40 3.64 13.40
C ASP A 118 -0.54 4.74 12.76
N THR A 119 -0.84 5.12 11.51
CA THR A 119 -0.04 6.10 10.77
C THR A 119 0.13 7.42 11.50
N ARG A 120 -0.81 7.86 12.34
CA ARG A 120 -0.77 9.15 13.05
C ARG A 120 -0.09 9.07 14.41
N ARG A 121 0.03 7.89 15.01
CA ARG A 121 0.62 7.72 16.36
C ARG A 121 1.92 6.95 16.38
N GLY A 122 2.04 5.93 15.53
CA GLY A 122 3.12 4.97 15.51
C GLY A 122 2.66 3.57 15.93
N GLY A 123 3.56 2.74 16.44
CA GLY A 123 3.26 1.35 16.76
C GLY A 123 4.48 0.52 17.13
N VAL A 124 4.30 -0.80 17.17
CA VAL A 124 5.31 -1.78 17.54
C VAL A 124 5.43 -2.82 16.43
N GLN A 125 6.66 -3.05 15.98
CA GLN A 125 7.02 -4.09 15.04
C GLN A 125 7.97 -5.08 15.70
N THR A 126 7.76 -6.36 15.43
CA THR A 126 8.66 -7.45 15.80
C THR A 126 9.30 -8.07 14.56
N ILE A 127 10.56 -8.47 14.70
CA ILE A 127 11.36 -9.09 13.64
C ILE A 127 12.07 -10.29 14.26
N HIS A 128 11.71 -11.49 13.81
CA HIS A 128 12.29 -12.75 14.28
C HIS A 128 13.37 -13.22 13.30
N ASP A 129 14.61 -12.75 13.47
CA ASP A 129 15.73 -13.08 12.59
C ASP A 129 16.45 -14.34 13.08
N ALA A 130 15.89 -15.49 12.73
CA ALA A 130 16.51 -16.79 13.02
C ALA A 130 17.89 -16.95 12.36
N GLY A 131 18.13 -16.29 11.22
CA GLY A 131 19.42 -16.31 10.53
C GLY A 131 20.55 -15.63 11.31
N ASN A 132 20.25 -14.52 12.00
CA ASN A 132 21.21 -13.84 12.89
C ASN A 132 21.10 -14.26 14.36
N GLY A 133 20.10 -15.07 14.73
CA GLY A 133 19.90 -15.54 16.11
C GLY A 133 19.27 -14.51 17.05
N ILE A 134 18.63 -13.47 16.52
CA ILE A 134 18.11 -12.35 17.33
C ILE A 134 16.64 -12.04 17.00
N ASP A 135 15.87 -11.74 18.04
CA ASP A 135 14.55 -11.13 17.90
C ASP A 135 14.68 -9.63 18.19
N LEU A 136 14.29 -8.79 17.23
CA LEU A 136 14.25 -7.34 17.38
C LEU A 136 12.83 -6.84 17.59
N THR A 137 12.69 -5.81 18.43
CA THR A 137 11.47 -5.01 18.55
C THR A 137 11.80 -3.57 18.23
N THR A 138 11.07 -2.98 17.28
CA THR A 138 11.15 -1.56 16.93
C THR A 138 9.83 -0.90 17.28
N SER A 139 9.84 -0.04 18.31
CA SER A 139 8.66 0.75 18.69
C SER A 139 8.83 2.18 18.19
N PHE A 140 7.87 2.70 17.44
CA PHE A 140 7.90 4.06 16.89
C PHE A 140 6.73 4.86 17.44
N VAL A 141 6.97 6.10 17.86
CA VAL A 141 5.96 6.99 18.42
C VAL A 141 6.13 8.41 17.92
N LYS A 142 5.01 9.12 17.76
CA LYS A 142 4.97 10.53 17.33
C LYS A 142 4.40 11.41 18.43
N ILE A 143 5.01 12.58 18.60
CA ILE A 143 4.63 13.58 19.57
C ILE A 143 4.26 14.85 18.80
N PRO A 144 2.95 15.13 18.63
CA PRO A 144 2.48 16.33 17.93
C PRO A 144 2.97 17.61 18.61
N GLY A 145 3.25 18.65 17.82
CA GLY A 145 3.63 19.95 18.34
C GLY A 145 4.38 20.82 17.33
N GLY A 146 4.52 22.10 17.66
CA GLY A 146 5.24 23.06 16.83
C GLY A 146 4.59 23.33 15.48
N ALA A 147 5.42 23.78 14.53
CA ALA A 147 4.99 24.21 13.19
C ALA A 147 5.58 23.34 12.07
N ASN A 148 6.28 22.25 12.41
CA ASN A 148 7.03 21.41 11.46
C ASN A 148 6.75 19.91 11.67
N GLY A 149 5.48 19.53 11.89
CA GLY A 149 5.05 18.14 12.05
C GLY A 149 5.51 17.42 13.34
N GLY A 150 5.89 18.17 14.38
CA GLY A 150 6.20 17.62 15.70
C GLY A 150 7.53 16.88 15.81
N SER A 151 7.58 15.99 16.79
CA SER A 151 8.75 15.20 17.17
C SER A 151 8.42 13.70 17.06
N TRP A 152 9.43 12.84 16.99
CA TRP A 152 9.23 11.39 16.97
C TRP A 152 10.35 10.66 17.71
N ALA A 153 10.05 9.45 18.17
CA ALA A 153 11.05 8.58 18.76
C ALA A 153 10.91 7.14 18.26
N ALA A 154 12.03 6.43 18.24
CA ALA A 154 12.06 5.00 18.02
C ALA A 154 12.86 4.30 19.11
N ARG A 155 12.31 3.26 19.73
CA ARG A 155 13.01 2.36 20.66
C ARG A 155 13.41 1.10 19.94
N ILE A 156 14.69 0.78 19.98
CA ILE A 156 15.26 -0.42 19.36
C ILE A 156 15.67 -1.37 20.49
N LYS A 157 15.03 -2.53 20.53
CA LYS A 157 15.33 -3.59 21.48
C LYS A 157 15.74 -4.85 20.74
N GLY A 158 16.79 -5.51 21.23
CA GLY A 158 17.23 -6.80 20.72
C GLY A 158 17.39 -7.81 21.84
N VAL A 159 16.92 -9.03 21.58
CA VAL A 159 17.02 -10.15 22.53
C VAL A 159 17.54 -11.38 21.78
N PRO A 160 18.67 -11.98 22.21
CA PRO A 160 19.11 -13.25 21.67
C PRO A 160 18.00 -14.29 21.77
N ARG A 161 17.82 -15.08 20.71
CA ARG A 161 16.79 -16.12 20.71
C ARG A 161 17.18 -17.25 21.67
N SER A 162 16.17 -17.97 22.17
CA SER A 162 16.38 -19.06 23.14
C SER A 162 17.21 -20.24 22.59
N ASP A 163 17.36 -20.35 21.27
CA ASP A 163 18.10 -21.39 20.56
C ASP A 163 19.56 -21.02 20.26
N VAL A 164 20.03 -19.84 20.70
CA VAL A 164 21.42 -19.39 20.59
C VAL A 164 22.00 -19.02 21.97
N PRO A 165 23.33 -18.87 22.12
CA PRO A 165 23.93 -18.40 23.38
C PRO A 165 23.41 -17.02 23.83
N GLU A 166 23.29 -16.82 25.13
CA GLU A 166 22.82 -15.54 25.71
C GLU A 166 23.82 -14.39 25.52
N ASP A 167 25.09 -14.70 25.26
CA ASP A 167 26.21 -13.78 25.00
C ASP A 167 26.42 -13.53 23.49
N LEU A 168 25.37 -13.69 22.69
CA LEU A 168 25.36 -13.40 21.24
C LEU A 168 25.86 -11.98 20.97
N LYS A 169 26.88 -11.82 20.13
CA LYS A 169 27.36 -10.50 19.70
C LYS A 169 26.58 -10.01 18.50
N THR A 170 25.88 -8.90 18.70
CA THR A 170 25.07 -8.26 17.66
C THR A 170 25.61 -6.87 17.37
N GLN A 171 25.86 -6.62 16.09
CA GLN A 171 26.17 -5.28 15.61
C GLN A 171 24.90 -4.59 15.13
N ILE A 172 24.69 -3.35 15.59
CA ILE A 172 23.66 -2.45 15.10
C ILE A 172 24.32 -1.28 14.38
N LEU A 173 23.83 -0.97 13.18
CA LEU A 173 24.19 0.24 12.45
C LEU A 173 22.93 1.07 12.21
N LEU A 174 22.99 2.35 12.55
CA LEU A 174 22.01 3.33 12.11
C LEU A 174 22.65 4.19 11.03
N TYR A 175 22.05 4.19 9.84
CA TYR A 175 22.39 5.15 8.80
C TYR A 175 21.44 6.34 8.90
N VAL A 176 22.00 7.54 9.05
CA VAL A 176 21.27 8.81 9.09
C VAL A 176 21.79 9.69 7.98
N SER A 177 20.90 10.25 7.18
CA SER A 177 21.27 11.14 6.09
C SER A 177 20.36 12.35 6.00
N GLN A 178 20.89 13.49 5.54
CA GLN A 178 20.15 14.73 5.35
C GLN A 178 20.39 15.20 3.91
N ASP A 179 19.39 15.09 3.05
CA ASP A 179 19.50 15.56 1.66
C ASP A 179 19.02 16.99 1.51
N GLY A 180 19.39 17.66 0.40
CA GLY A 180 18.91 18.99 0.03
C GLY A 180 19.94 20.11 0.18
N LEU A 181 19.91 21.06 -0.77
CA LEU A 181 20.85 22.18 -0.78
C LEU A 181 20.61 23.10 0.42
N GLY A 182 21.66 23.33 1.23
CA GLY A 182 21.58 24.18 2.42
C GLY A 182 21.00 23.48 3.65
N ASN A 183 20.66 22.20 3.54
CA ASN A 183 20.31 21.37 4.69
C ASN A 183 21.59 20.91 5.40
N GLU A 184 21.57 20.91 6.72
CA GLU A 184 22.73 20.63 7.56
C GLU A 184 22.41 19.51 8.55
N LEU A 185 23.41 18.66 8.81
CA LEU A 185 23.37 17.66 9.87
C LEU A 185 24.77 17.53 10.46
N ALA A 186 24.96 18.06 11.66
CA ALA A 186 26.26 18.12 12.31
C ALA A 186 26.28 17.26 13.57
N VAL A 187 27.26 16.36 13.65
CA VAL A 187 27.56 15.60 14.88
C VAL A 187 28.07 16.59 15.94
N GLN A 188 27.48 16.57 17.13
CA GLN A 188 28.01 17.30 18.28
C GLN A 188 29.35 16.68 18.68
N GLN A 189 30.43 17.47 18.74
CA GLN A 189 31.77 16.98 19.02
C GLN A 189 32.05 16.84 20.53
N ASP A 190 31.30 15.96 21.19
CA ASP A 190 31.54 15.54 22.57
C ASP A 190 32.17 14.14 22.69
N GLY A 191 32.36 13.46 21.55
CA GLY A 191 33.09 12.19 21.45
C GLY A 191 34.61 12.36 21.52
N LEU A 192 35.29 11.37 22.12
CA LEU A 192 36.74 11.25 22.06
C LEU A 192 37.17 10.57 20.75
N ASP A 193 38.47 10.57 20.45
CA ASP A 193 39.03 9.89 19.27
C ASP A 193 38.62 8.40 19.18
N ASN A 194 38.27 7.77 20.31
CA ASN A 194 37.82 6.38 20.39
C ASN A 194 36.30 6.17 20.52
N GLY A 195 35.46 7.20 20.36
CA GLY A 195 34.01 7.07 20.35
C GLY A 195 33.27 7.88 21.42
N PHE A 196 31.95 7.68 21.48
CA PHE A 196 31.00 8.40 22.33
C PHE A 196 30.48 7.52 23.47
N ALA A 197 30.60 8.00 24.71
CA ALA A 197 30.30 7.21 25.91
C ALA A 197 28.83 7.29 26.39
N ARG A 198 28.10 8.38 26.13
CA ARG A 198 26.75 8.64 26.72
C ARG A 198 25.63 8.84 25.69
N GLY A 199 25.88 8.42 24.45
CA GLY A 199 25.02 8.67 23.28
C GLY A 199 25.63 9.65 22.29
N VAL A 200 25.01 9.78 21.11
CA VAL A 200 25.45 10.65 20.02
C VAL A 200 24.35 11.66 19.72
N THR A 201 24.70 12.94 19.68
CA THR A 201 23.77 14.01 19.31
C THR A 201 24.13 14.59 17.95
N PHE A 202 23.12 14.79 17.11
CA PHE A 202 23.19 15.53 15.86
C PHE A 202 22.32 16.78 15.95
N ASN A 203 22.86 17.91 15.56
CA ASN A 203 22.11 19.15 15.35
C ASN A 203 21.86 19.29 13.86
N GLY A 204 20.59 19.40 13.47
CA GLY A 204 20.20 19.49 12.08
C GLY A 204 19.39 20.74 11.79
N LYS A 205 19.44 21.14 10.53
CA LYS A 205 18.68 22.28 10.01
C LYS A 205 18.22 21.98 8.60
N SER A 206 16.98 22.33 8.29
CA SER A 206 16.49 22.36 6.91
C SER A 206 15.46 23.47 6.71
N GLN A 207 15.17 23.79 5.45
CA GLN A 207 14.16 24.79 5.12
C GLN A 207 12.76 24.35 5.60
N GLU A 208 12.43 23.07 5.48
CA GLU A 208 11.10 22.51 5.73
C GLU A 208 10.91 22.10 7.20
N LEU A 209 11.93 21.49 7.82
CA LEU A 209 11.84 21.04 9.22
C LEU A 209 12.27 22.11 10.23
N GLY A 210 12.91 23.19 9.79
CA GLY A 210 13.57 24.14 10.68
C GLY A 210 14.78 23.53 11.38
N ASP A 211 15.09 24.04 12.57
CA ASP A 211 16.12 23.49 13.44
C ASP A 211 15.58 22.25 14.19
N PHE A 212 16.40 21.22 14.33
CA PHE A 212 16.04 20.00 15.05
C PHE A 212 17.25 19.34 15.69
N LYS A 213 16.99 18.40 16.61
CA LYS A 213 18.00 17.57 17.25
C LYS A 213 17.66 16.10 17.08
N LEU A 214 18.66 15.29 16.74
CA LEU A 214 18.56 13.84 16.69
C LEU A 214 19.54 13.23 17.70
N VAL A 215 19.03 12.47 18.66
CA VAL A 215 19.83 11.85 19.72
C VAL A 215 19.72 10.33 19.62
N ILE A 216 20.85 9.64 19.54
CA ILE A 216 20.95 8.19 19.70
C ILE A 216 21.46 7.96 21.11
N THR A 217 20.64 7.41 22.00
CA THR A 217 20.99 7.28 23.42
C THR A 217 22.06 6.21 23.65
N GLU A 218 22.69 6.24 24.82
CA GLU A 218 23.57 5.15 25.29
C GLU A 218 22.80 3.83 25.29
N GLY A 219 21.65 3.82 25.96
CA GLY A 219 20.78 2.67 26.11
C GLY A 219 21.16 1.81 27.31
N THR A 220 20.77 0.54 27.24
CA THR A 220 21.12 -0.53 28.17
C THR A 220 21.56 -1.75 27.36
N GLY A 221 22.41 -2.58 27.94
CA GLY A 221 22.98 -3.77 27.30
C GLY A 221 24.46 -3.89 27.60
N GLU A 222 24.97 -5.12 27.59
CA GLU A 222 26.39 -5.36 27.73
C GLU A 222 27.10 -5.18 26.38
N HIS A 223 28.40 -4.89 26.44
CA HIS A 223 29.27 -4.71 25.29
C HIS A 223 30.48 -5.65 25.43
N PRO A 224 31.09 -6.11 24.32
CA PRO A 224 32.34 -6.86 24.40
C PRO A 224 33.41 -6.10 25.20
N GLN A 225 34.04 -6.79 26.15
CA GLN A 225 35.03 -6.20 27.07
C GLN A 225 36.49 -6.51 26.68
N ASP A 226 36.67 -7.32 25.64
CA ASP A 226 37.97 -7.65 25.09
C ASP A 226 38.60 -6.45 24.36
N ARG A 227 39.93 -6.49 24.25
CA ARG A 227 40.67 -5.48 23.48
C ARG A 227 40.73 -5.91 22.03
N SER A 228 40.53 -4.96 21.12
CA SER A 228 40.67 -5.22 19.68
C SER A 228 42.07 -5.71 19.34
N ASP A 229 42.15 -6.78 18.54
CA ASP A 229 43.40 -7.33 18.02
C ASP A 229 44.02 -6.47 16.91
N ILE A 230 43.24 -5.56 16.31
CA ILE A 230 43.64 -4.82 15.10
C ILE A 230 43.71 -3.31 15.30
N ASP A 231 43.22 -2.80 16.42
CA ASP A 231 43.23 -1.37 16.71
C ASP A 231 43.13 -1.10 18.21
N GLU A 232 44.26 -0.79 18.86
CA GLU A 232 44.28 -0.51 20.30
C GLU A 232 43.45 0.72 20.71
N SER A 233 43.06 1.57 19.75
CA SER A 233 42.17 2.71 20.01
C SER A 233 40.70 2.34 20.03
N GLN A 234 40.31 1.14 19.57
CA GLN A 234 38.91 0.70 19.59
C GLN A 234 38.43 0.38 21.00
N ASP A 235 37.23 0.87 21.31
CA ASP A 235 36.53 0.64 22.56
C ASP A 235 35.09 0.23 22.24
N PHE A 236 34.79 -1.07 22.35
CA PHE A 236 33.48 -1.62 21.98
C PHE A 236 32.35 -1.14 22.88
N THR A 237 32.65 -0.57 24.05
CA THR A 237 31.66 0.03 24.96
C THR A 237 31.17 1.39 24.46
N LYS A 238 31.85 1.98 23.47
CA LYS A 238 31.52 3.29 22.93
C LYS A 238 30.77 3.18 21.62
N THR A 239 29.90 4.16 21.39
CA THR A 239 29.25 4.33 20.10
C THR A 239 30.23 4.97 19.12
N VAL A 240 30.33 4.40 17.93
CA VAL A 240 31.22 4.87 16.86
C VAL A 240 30.41 5.63 15.82
N VAL A 241 30.96 6.73 15.29
CA VAL A 241 30.36 7.52 14.21
C VAL A 241 31.33 7.64 13.04
N GLN A 242 30.85 7.38 11.83
CA GLN A 242 31.52 7.73 10.57
C GLN A 242 30.68 8.76 9.83
N SER A 243 31.26 9.91 9.49
CA SER A 243 30.61 10.93 8.65
C SER A 243 31.10 10.89 7.21
N PHE A 244 30.19 11.11 6.28
CA PHE A 244 30.43 11.06 4.84
C PHE A 244 29.79 12.24 4.12
N MET A 245 30.41 12.64 3.01
CA MET A 245 29.74 13.43 1.98
C MET A 245 29.27 12.47 0.88
N VAL A 246 27.95 12.31 0.77
CA VAL A 246 27.29 11.37 -0.14
C VAL A 246 26.53 12.16 -1.19
N PRO A 247 26.78 11.95 -2.49
CA PRO A 247 25.96 12.55 -3.55
C PRO A 247 24.48 12.14 -3.42
N THR A 248 23.57 13.05 -3.73
CA THR A 248 22.11 12.86 -3.62
C THR A 248 21.63 11.58 -4.33
N GLU A 249 22.20 11.24 -5.48
CA GLU A 249 21.86 10.03 -6.23
C GLU A 249 22.20 8.70 -5.53
N PHE A 250 23.12 8.73 -4.56
CA PHE A 250 23.57 7.55 -3.80
C PHE A 250 23.14 7.56 -2.33
N ILE A 251 22.47 8.62 -1.87
CA ILE A 251 22.13 8.80 -0.45
C ILE A 251 21.21 7.71 0.10
N TRP A 252 20.39 7.10 -0.75
CA TRP A 252 19.51 6.00 -0.36
C TRP A 252 20.27 4.68 -0.08
N GLN A 253 21.53 4.54 -0.55
CA GLN A 253 22.32 3.31 -0.53
C GLN A 253 23.02 3.03 0.81
N GLY A 254 22.33 3.25 1.94
CA GLY A 254 22.91 3.08 3.28
C GLY A 254 23.66 1.76 3.49
N LYS A 255 23.08 0.62 3.05
CA LYS A 255 23.75 -0.69 3.14
C LYS A 255 25.04 -0.75 2.32
N SER A 256 25.05 -0.23 1.08
CA SER A 256 26.26 -0.20 0.25
C SER A 256 27.35 0.68 0.86
N ILE A 257 26.97 1.81 1.47
CA ILE A 257 27.89 2.70 2.18
C ILE A 257 28.50 1.98 3.40
N ALA A 258 27.70 1.24 4.16
CA ALA A 258 28.19 0.45 5.29
C ALA A 258 29.16 -0.66 4.83
N LEU A 259 28.78 -1.43 3.80
CA LEU A 259 29.62 -2.49 3.24
C LEU A 259 30.94 -1.96 2.68
N ARG A 260 30.91 -0.82 2.00
CA ARG A 260 32.13 -0.13 1.54
C ARG A 260 33.00 0.30 2.73
N SER A 261 32.39 0.84 3.78
CA SER A 261 33.12 1.26 4.99
C SER A 261 33.86 0.09 5.64
N PHE A 262 33.21 -1.09 5.72
CA PHE A 262 33.87 -2.31 6.18
C PHE A 262 34.99 -2.74 5.24
N SER A 263 34.74 -2.78 3.93
CA SER A 263 35.73 -3.19 2.93
C SER A 263 36.98 -2.30 2.97
N ASP A 264 36.81 -0.99 3.04
CA ASP A 264 37.92 -0.03 3.10
C ASP A 264 38.71 -0.17 4.40
N HIS A 265 38.02 -0.37 5.54
CA HIS A 265 38.67 -0.62 6.83
C HIS A 265 39.49 -1.92 6.82
N ILE A 266 38.88 -3.03 6.40
CA ILE A 266 39.51 -4.35 6.36
C ILE A 266 40.71 -4.33 5.41
N SER A 267 40.55 -3.76 4.20
CA SER A 267 41.63 -3.68 3.23
C SER A 267 42.84 -2.92 3.78
N LYS A 268 42.60 -1.79 4.46
CA LYS A 268 43.67 -1.03 5.12
C LYS A 268 44.37 -1.85 6.21
N LYS A 269 43.63 -2.56 7.06
CA LYS A 269 44.21 -3.36 8.15
C LYS A 269 44.96 -4.61 7.63
N VAL A 270 44.55 -5.16 6.50
CA VAL A 270 45.29 -6.20 5.77
C VAL A 270 46.61 -5.64 5.23
N GLU A 271 46.61 -4.45 4.60
CA GLU A 271 47.82 -3.80 4.09
C GLU A 271 48.82 -3.47 5.21
N GLU A 272 48.32 -3.12 6.39
CA GLU A 272 49.12 -2.89 7.61
C GLU A 272 49.64 -4.18 8.26
N GLY A 273 49.23 -5.36 7.78
CA GLY A 273 49.60 -6.66 8.32
C GLY A 273 48.94 -7.00 9.66
N LEU A 274 47.86 -6.30 10.02
CA LEU A 274 47.11 -6.49 11.27
C LEU A 274 45.99 -7.53 11.11
N ILE A 275 45.50 -7.76 9.89
CA ILE A 275 44.58 -8.85 9.57
C ILE A 275 45.33 -9.88 8.71
N ASP A 276 45.49 -11.09 9.25
CA ASP A 276 45.92 -12.26 8.47
C ASP A 276 44.72 -12.80 7.68
N LYS A 277 44.87 -12.93 6.36
CA LYS A 277 43.82 -13.48 5.49
C LYS A 277 43.58 -14.97 5.71
N GLU A 278 44.55 -15.70 6.25
CA GLU A 278 44.50 -17.15 6.54
C GLU A 278 44.09 -17.44 7.99
N ALA A 279 44.13 -16.44 8.87
CA ALA A 279 43.67 -16.51 10.25
C ALA A 279 43.16 -15.14 10.74
N PRO A 280 42.01 -14.66 10.23
CA PRO A 280 41.51 -13.35 10.60
C PRO A 280 41.08 -13.31 12.08
N PRO A 281 41.14 -12.12 12.71
CA PRO A 281 40.61 -11.90 14.05
C PRO A 281 39.11 -12.21 14.16
N MET A 282 38.55 -12.11 15.36
CA MET A 282 37.12 -12.28 15.56
C MET A 282 36.30 -11.28 14.72
N PRO A 283 35.08 -11.62 14.27
CA PRO A 283 34.31 -10.74 13.40
C PRO A 283 33.95 -9.40 14.04
N HIS A 284 33.67 -9.35 15.34
CA HIS A 284 33.41 -8.09 16.05
C HIS A 284 34.64 -7.17 16.09
N HIS A 285 35.87 -7.71 16.05
CA HIS A 285 37.09 -6.91 15.87
C HIS A 285 37.20 -6.41 14.43
N THR A 286 36.98 -7.30 13.46
CA THR A 286 37.16 -7.03 12.03
C THR A 286 36.16 -6.03 11.46
N TYR A 287 34.91 -6.08 11.92
CA TYR A 287 33.82 -5.22 11.46
C TYR A 287 33.60 -3.99 12.36
N ALA A 288 34.40 -3.80 13.40
CA ALA A 288 34.38 -2.57 14.18
C ALA A 288 35.00 -1.42 13.37
N LEU A 289 34.22 -0.38 13.11
CA LEU A 289 34.68 0.80 12.37
C LEU A 289 35.48 1.72 13.32
N PRO A 290 36.45 2.50 12.80
CA PRO A 290 37.09 3.54 13.60
C PRO A 290 36.09 4.67 13.90
N ASN A 291 36.35 5.54 14.87
CA ASN A 291 35.54 6.75 15.09
C ASN A 291 36.05 7.90 14.21
N ARG A 292 35.20 8.44 13.33
CA ARG A 292 35.49 9.59 12.44
C ARG A 292 34.27 10.51 12.33
N PRO A 293 33.82 11.14 13.43
CA PRO A 293 32.77 12.15 13.36
C PRO A 293 33.30 13.37 12.63
N GLY A 294 32.44 13.98 11.81
CA GLY A 294 32.78 15.15 11.04
C GLY A 294 31.59 15.73 10.31
N ASN A 295 31.86 16.75 9.48
CA ASN A 295 30.85 17.32 8.60
C ASN A 295 30.49 16.33 7.50
N GLY A 296 29.22 16.26 7.17
CA GLY A 296 28.71 15.35 6.16
C GLY A 296 27.20 15.47 6.06
N ASN A 297 26.64 14.80 5.06
CA ASN A 297 25.20 14.66 4.88
C ASN A 297 24.76 13.19 5.03
N GLY A 298 25.70 12.28 5.29
CA GLY A 298 25.43 10.89 5.64
C GLY A 298 26.31 10.46 6.81
N HIS A 299 25.74 9.69 7.73
CA HIS A 299 26.42 9.24 8.94
C HIS A 299 26.07 7.78 9.23
N LEU A 300 27.08 6.97 9.55
CA LEU A 300 26.90 5.63 10.12
C LEU A 300 27.21 5.69 11.61
N ILE A 301 26.26 5.23 12.41
CA ILE A 301 26.40 5.10 13.87
C ILE A 301 26.43 3.61 14.19
N GLN A 302 27.51 3.13 14.79
CA GLN A 302 27.72 1.71 15.10
C GLN A 302 27.72 1.47 16.61
N LYS A 303 26.97 0.45 17.03
CA LYS A 303 27.00 -0.13 18.39
C LYS A 303 27.18 -1.64 18.27
N ILE A 304 27.99 -2.25 19.14
CA ILE A 304 28.18 -3.70 19.20
C ILE A 304 27.80 -4.15 20.61
N PHE A 305 26.77 -4.98 20.73
CA PHE A 305 26.25 -5.49 21.99
C PHE A 305 26.62 -6.97 22.18
N GLU A 306 26.69 -7.39 23.43
CA GLU A 306 26.80 -8.79 23.85
C GLU A 306 25.54 -9.15 24.65
N GLY A 307 24.67 -9.97 24.09
CA GLY A 307 23.39 -10.32 24.69
C GLY A 307 22.26 -9.28 24.45
N PRO A 308 21.27 -9.18 25.37
CA PRO A 308 20.12 -8.30 25.17
C PRO A 308 20.47 -6.82 25.33
N PHE A 309 19.84 -5.97 24.53
CA PHE A 309 20.05 -4.53 24.54
C PHE A 309 18.76 -3.74 24.25
N GLU A 310 18.75 -2.47 24.65
CA GLU A 310 17.69 -1.51 24.35
C GLU A 310 18.25 -0.09 24.29
N PHE A 311 17.95 0.67 23.24
CA PHE A 311 18.30 2.09 23.14
C PHE A 311 17.26 2.88 22.34
N ASP A 312 17.32 4.21 22.43
CA ASP A 312 16.36 5.11 21.78
C ASP A 312 17.02 5.98 20.71
N ILE A 313 16.24 6.29 19.68
CA ILE A 313 16.50 7.30 18.65
C ILE A 313 15.46 8.38 18.82
N LEU A 314 15.87 9.60 19.18
CA LEU A 314 15.00 10.70 19.57
C LEU A 314 15.16 11.87 18.59
N PHE A 315 14.13 12.17 17.81
CA PHE A 315 14.06 13.36 16.98
C PHE A 315 13.20 14.42 17.67
N SER A 316 13.78 15.57 17.97
CA SER A 316 13.10 16.70 18.60
C SER A 316 13.09 17.90 17.66
N SER A 317 11.89 18.35 17.28
CA SER A 317 11.72 19.58 16.51
C SER A 317 11.85 20.80 17.41
N ALA A 318 12.67 21.79 17.01
CA ALA A 318 12.84 23.01 17.80
C ALA A 318 11.53 23.81 17.91
N SER A 319 10.66 23.76 16.90
CA SER A 319 9.37 24.47 16.95
C SER A 319 8.38 23.86 17.93
N ALA A 320 8.58 22.60 18.34
CA ALA A 320 7.78 21.96 19.40
C ALA A 320 8.20 22.39 20.82
N GLY A 321 9.40 22.96 20.99
CA GLY A 321 9.86 23.61 22.23
C GLY A 321 10.35 22.68 23.35
N GLN A 322 10.24 21.35 23.21
CA GLN A 322 10.72 20.38 24.21
C GLN A 322 11.55 19.28 23.53
N GLU A 323 12.72 18.97 24.11
CA GLU A 323 13.51 17.79 23.73
C GLU A 323 12.90 16.52 24.34
N LEU A 324 12.86 15.44 23.56
CA LEU A 324 12.36 14.14 24.01
C LEU A 324 13.35 13.43 24.94
N THR A 325 12.81 12.63 25.87
CA THR A 325 13.57 11.74 26.77
C THR A 325 13.10 10.29 26.63
N SER A 326 13.91 9.33 27.09
CA SER A 326 13.53 7.90 27.14
C SER A 326 12.29 7.60 28.01
N GLU A 327 12.00 8.47 28.98
CA GLU A 327 10.80 8.41 29.82
C GLU A 327 9.56 8.81 29.02
N ASP A 328 9.68 9.85 28.18
CA ASP A 328 8.64 10.22 27.23
C ASP A 328 8.35 9.08 26.26
N VAL A 329 9.38 8.46 25.68
CA VAL A 329 9.22 7.32 24.78
C VAL A 329 8.44 6.18 25.43
N THR A 330 8.77 5.83 26.67
CA THR A 330 8.09 4.76 27.41
C THR A 330 6.60 5.08 27.62
N ARG A 331 6.28 6.34 27.95
CA ARG A 331 4.89 6.80 28.11
C ARG A 331 4.12 6.76 26.80
N GLU A 332 4.71 7.27 25.72
CA GLU A 332 4.04 7.36 24.41
C GLU A 332 3.85 5.98 23.77
N ILE A 333 4.78 5.04 23.96
CA ILE A 333 4.61 3.64 23.48
C ILE A 333 3.38 3.04 24.13
N LYS A 334 3.30 3.12 25.47
CA LYS A 334 2.15 2.60 26.23
C LYS A 334 0.82 3.20 25.75
N GLY A 335 0.76 4.53 25.64
CA GLY A 335 -0.46 5.22 25.19
C GLY A 335 -0.85 4.88 23.75
N THR A 336 0.13 4.63 22.87
CA THR A 336 -0.10 4.23 21.48
C THR A 336 -0.65 2.80 21.39
N THR A 337 -0.05 1.85 22.12
CA THR A 337 -0.52 0.46 22.22
C THR A 337 -1.96 0.37 22.73
N GLU A 338 -2.26 1.06 23.84
CA GLU A 338 -3.59 1.08 24.45
C GLU A 338 -4.64 1.63 23.48
N SER A 339 -4.36 2.80 22.88
CA SER A 339 -5.27 3.43 21.92
C SER A 339 -5.49 2.61 20.65
N PHE A 340 -4.43 2.01 20.10
CA PHE A 340 -4.57 1.14 18.93
C PHE A 340 -5.48 -0.05 19.24
N GLY A 341 -5.28 -0.71 20.40
CA GLY A 341 -6.10 -1.84 20.81
C GLY A 341 -7.58 -1.50 20.96
N GLU A 342 -7.88 -0.35 21.57
CA GLU A 342 -9.26 0.15 21.73
C GLU A 342 -9.89 0.49 20.37
N ARG A 343 -9.18 1.24 19.52
CA ARG A 343 -9.69 1.64 18.19
C ARG A 343 -9.88 0.44 17.28
N PHE A 344 -8.95 -0.52 17.27
CA PHE A 344 -9.07 -1.76 16.50
C PHE A 344 -10.33 -2.56 16.87
N SER A 345 -10.57 -2.71 18.16
CA SER A 345 -11.76 -3.43 18.65
C SER A 345 -13.08 -2.69 18.32
N SER A 346 -13.03 -1.37 18.16
CA SER A 346 -14.18 -0.53 17.80
C SER A 346 -14.47 -0.52 16.30
N VAL A 347 -13.42 -0.54 15.46
CA VAL A 347 -13.52 -0.42 13.99
C VAL A 347 -13.66 -1.79 13.33
N PHE A 348 -12.88 -2.79 13.76
CA PHE A 348 -12.74 -4.09 13.11
C PHE A 348 -13.16 -5.25 14.01
N ALA A 349 -14.19 -5.04 14.84
CA ALA A 349 -14.75 -6.11 15.69
C ALA A 349 -15.12 -7.34 14.84
N PRO A 350 -14.40 -8.48 14.98
CA PRO A 350 -14.72 -9.67 14.20
C PRO A 350 -16.10 -10.19 14.58
N GLN A 351 -16.91 -10.53 13.56
CA GLN A 351 -18.23 -11.11 13.76
C GLN A 351 -18.15 -12.64 13.79
N ALA A 352 -19.15 -13.30 14.37
CA ALA A 352 -19.24 -14.74 14.40
C ALA A 352 -19.01 -15.36 13.00
N PRO A 353 -18.29 -16.49 12.88
CA PRO A 353 -17.72 -17.33 13.95
C PRO A 353 -16.31 -16.92 14.42
N PHE A 354 -15.79 -15.75 14.05
CA PHE A 354 -14.39 -15.36 14.26
C PHE A 354 -14.12 -14.63 15.58
N THR A 355 -14.85 -14.97 16.64
CA THR A 355 -14.85 -14.22 17.92
C THR A 355 -13.74 -14.62 18.87
N ALA A 356 -12.90 -15.60 18.53
CA ALA A 356 -11.80 -16.04 19.37
C ALA A 356 -10.57 -15.09 19.28
N ASP A 357 -9.81 -14.99 20.36
CA ASP A 357 -8.69 -14.02 20.50
C ASP A 357 -7.61 -14.14 19.43
N ASN A 358 -7.41 -15.35 18.89
CA ASN A 358 -6.49 -15.60 17.79
C ASN A 358 -6.87 -14.83 16.52
N TYR A 359 -8.16 -14.66 16.22
CA TYR A 359 -8.62 -13.86 15.09
C TYR A 359 -8.43 -12.36 15.32
N ILE A 360 -8.53 -11.89 16.57
CA ILE A 360 -8.21 -10.50 16.92
C ILE A 360 -6.72 -10.24 16.70
N LYS A 361 -5.83 -11.12 17.20
CA LYS A 361 -4.38 -11.02 16.97
C LYS A 361 -4.04 -11.04 15.46
N PHE A 362 -4.66 -11.97 14.73
CA PHE A 362 -4.52 -12.08 13.29
C PHE A 362 -4.99 -10.82 12.56
N GLY A 363 -6.15 -10.28 12.92
CA GLY A 363 -6.69 -9.06 12.33
C GLY A 363 -5.81 -7.84 12.58
N LYS A 364 -5.29 -7.68 13.81
CA LYS A 364 -4.31 -6.63 14.13
C LYS A 364 -3.07 -6.75 13.25
N SER A 365 -2.49 -7.94 13.16
CA SER A 365 -1.31 -8.18 12.31
C SER A 365 -1.57 -7.84 10.85
N MET A 366 -2.69 -8.28 10.26
CA MET A 366 -3.03 -7.99 8.86
C MET A 366 -3.20 -6.49 8.61
N PHE A 367 -3.99 -5.81 9.44
CA PHE A 367 -4.25 -4.39 9.27
C PHE A 367 -2.99 -3.53 9.52
N SER A 368 -2.22 -3.83 10.57
CA SER A 368 -1.02 -3.07 10.91
C SER A 368 0.08 -3.22 9.88
N ASN A 369 0.21 -4.38 9.23
CA ASN A 369 1.17 -4.55 8.13
C ASN A 369 0.72 -3.92 6.81
N LEU A 370 -0.58 -3.82 6.56
CA LEU A 370 -1.10 -3.03 5.44
C LEU A 370 -0.74 -1.55 5.61
N ILE A 371 -1.14 -0.96 6.73
CA ILE A 371 -0.95 0.48 6.98
C ILE A 371 0.52 0.82 7.26
N GLY A 372 1.28 -0.11 7.84
CA GLY A 372 2.73 -0.03 7.99
C GLY A 372 3.52 -0.25 6.69
N GLY A 373 2.83 -0.62 5.60
CA GLY A 373 3.37 -0.65 4.24
C GLY A 373 3.25 0.69 3.50
N ILE A 374 2.59 1.70 4.08
CA ILE A 374 2.50 3.03 3.47
C ILE A 374 3.90 3.65 3.37
N GLY A 375 4.23 4.12 2.17
CA GLY A 375 5.49 4.76 1.83
C GLY A 375 5.32 6.14 1.23
N TYR A 376 6.42 6.89 1.24
CA TYR A 376 6.55 8.15 0.51
C TYR A 376 7.70 8.00 -0.50
N PHE A 377 7.37 8.19 -1.76
CA PHE A 377 8.24 7.97 -2.90
C PHE A 377 8.44 9.29 -3.64
N TYR A 378 9.66 9.55 -4.10
CA TYR A 378 9.99 10.73 -4.88
C TYR A 378 11.04 10.40 -5.92
N GLY A 379 10.88 10.92 -7.13
CA GLY A 379 11.86 10.77 -8.19
C GLY A 379 11.25 10.79 -9.59
N GLN A 380 12.06 10.46 -10.58
CA GLN A 380 11.61 10.29 -11.96
C GLN A 380 11.17 8.85 -12.21
N HIS A 381 10.15 8.66 -13.04
CA HIS A 381 9.79 7.36 -13.63
C HIS A 381 10.17 7.30 -15.12
N VAL A 382 9.99 6.15 -15.76
CA VAL A 382 10.32 5.94 -17.17
C VAL A 382 9.05 5.76 -17.99
N THR A 383 8.82 6.61 -18.99
CA THR A 383 7.61 6.60 -19.82
C THR A 383 7.95 6.64 -21.31
N ASP A 384 7.25 5.84 -22.12
CA ASP A 384 7.29 5.90 -23.58
C ASP A 384 6.08 6.69 -24.11
N ARG A 385 6.33 7.96 -24.47
CA ARG A 385 5.37 8.86 -25.12
C ARG A 385 5.61 9.01 -26.62
N SER A 386 6.16 7.99 -27.28
CA SER A 386 6.36 8.04 -28.73
C SER A 386 5.05 8.07 -29.52
N TYR A 387 3.97 7.51 -28.96
CA TYR A 387 2.68 7.30 -29.64
C TYR A 387 2.89 6.69 -31.04
N ALA A 388 3.75 5.68 -31.08
CA ALA A 388 4.07 4.98 -32.31
C ALA A 388 2.78 4.41 -32.93
N PRO A 389 2.56 4.51 -34.25
CA PRO A 389 1.32 4.02 -34.88
C PRO A 389 1.02 2.55 -34.60
N GLU A 390 2.06 1.74 -34.34
CA GLU A 390 1.93 0.34 -33.98
C GLU A 390 1.22 0.09 -32.64
N TYR A 391 1.08 1.12 -31.81
CA TYR A 391 0.35 1.06 -30.53
C TYR A 391 -1.17 1.25 -30.67
N GLU A 392 -1.68 1.60 -31.86
CA GLU A 392 -3.13 1.65 -32.10
C GLU A 392 -3.75 0.24 -32.12
N GLU A 393 -2.94 -0.78 -32.46
CA GLU A 393 -3.33 -2.20 -32.48
C GLU A 393 -4.51 -2.51 -33.42
N ASP A 394 -4.51 -1.88 -34.61
CA ASP A 394 -5.61 -1.98 -35.59
C ASP A 394 -5.51 -3.20 -36.52
N ASP A 395 -4.32 -3.80 -36.67
CA ASP A 395 -4.08 -4.93 -37.57
C ASP A 395 -3.91 -6.26 -36.81
N GLU A 396 -4.23 -7.39 -37.45
CA GLU A 396 -3.83 -8.71 -36.96
C GLU A 396 -2.31 -8.78 -36.75
N GLY A 397 -1.86 -9.50 -35.71
CA GLY A 397 -0.43 -9.53 -35.38
C GLY A 397 0.09 -8.26 -34.69
N PHE A 398 -0.78 -7.35 -34.25
CA PHE A 398 -0.40 -6.06 -33.63
C PHE A 398 0.63 -6.18 -32.50
N TRP A 399 0.67 -7.30 -31.77
CA TRP A 399 1.61 -7.51 -30.67
C TRP A 399 3.08 -7.55 -31.15
N GLU A 400 3.34 -7.99 -32.38
CA GLU A 400 4.67 -8.02 -32.99
C GLU A 400 5.10 -6.61 -33.37
N ALA A 401 4.22 -5.87 -34.05
CA ALA A 401 4.45 -4.46 -34.41
C ALA A 401 4.66 -3.59 -33.16
N ALA A 402 3.85 -3.77 -32.12
CA ALA A 402 4.03 -3.09 -30.83
C ALA A 402 5.35 -3.48 -30.16
N ALA A 403 5.79 -4.75 -30.25
CA ALA A 403 7.10 -5.17 -29.75
C ALA A 403 8.26 -4.52 -30.51
N GLU A 404 8.15 -4.39 -31.84
CA GLU A 404 9.12 -3.67 -32.67
C GLU A 404 9.17 -2.19 -32.30
N ALA A 405 8.03 -1.56 -32.02
CA ALA A 405 7.96 -0.17 -31.55
C ALA A 405 8.67 -0.02 -30.20
N ARG A 406 8.40 -0.88 -29.22
CA ARG A 406 9.10 -0.89 -27.92
C ARG A 406 10.61 -1.10 -28.06
N ALA A 407 11.03 -1.95 -29.01
CA ALA A 407 12.44 -2.20 -29.28
C ALA A 407 13.23 -0.97 -29.79
N ARG A 408 12.53 0.07 -30.27
CA ARG A 408 13.15 1.37 -30.64
C ARG A 408 13.65 2.16 -29.42
N LYS A 409 13.28 1.75 -28.22
CA LYS A 409 13.69 2.33 -26.93
C LYS A 409 13.51 3.86 -26.85
N GLN A 410 12.32 4.35 -27.20
CA GLN A 410 12.02 5.80 -27.21
C GLN A 410 11.59 6.37 -25.85
N GLN A 411 11.55 5.53 -24.81
CA GLN A 411 11.22 5.94 -23.44
C GLN A 411 12.18 6.99 -22.88
N LYS A 412 11.66 7.84 -21.98
CA LYS A 412 12.42 8.90 -21.31
C LYS A 412 12.10 8.92 -19.82
N LEU A 413 13.00 9.54 -19.05
CA LEU A 413 12.71 9.91 -17.67
C LEU A 413 11.74 11.09 -17.65
N GLU A 414 10.66 10.96 -16.87
CA GLU A 414 9.67 12.01 -16.62
C GLU A 414 9.54 12.28 -15.11
N GLY A 415 9.13 13.51 -14.76
CA GLY A 415 9.05 14.00 -13.39
C GLY A 415 10.09 15.09 -13.07
N PRO A 416 10.45 15.28 -11.79
CA PRO A 416 10.16 14.39 -10.67
C PRO A 416 8.69 14.43 -10.24
N TYR A 417 8.23 13.29 -9.72
CA TYR A 417 6.92 13.14 -9.09
C TYR A 417 7.08 12.71 -7.64
N GLU A 418 6.02 12.86 -6.86
CA GLU A 418 5.89 12.31 -5.52
C GLU A 418 4.65 11.43 -5.41
N LEU A 419 4.74 10.39 -4.59
CA LEU A 419 3.63 9.50 -4.30
C LEU A 419 3.64 9.09 -2.82
N PHE A 420 2.53 9.32 -2.14
CA PHE A 420 2.22 8.77 -0.82
C PHE A 420 1.17 7.67 -1.00
N SER A 421 1.58 6.41 -0.78
CA SER A 421 0.77 5.24 -1.16
C SER A 421 1.11 4.04 -0.29
N SER A 422 0.13 3.15 -0.12
CA SER A 422 0.41 1.79 0.34
C SER A 422 1.12 0.97 -0.75
N VAL A 423 1.60 -0.23 -0.38
CA VAL A 423 2.33 -1.13 -1.28
C VAL A 423 1.82 -2.57 -1.15
N PRO A 424 1.79 -3.37 -2.23
CA PRO A 424 1.28 -4.74 -2.15
C PRO A 424 2.09 -5.65 -1.21
N SER A 425 3.42 -5.50 -1.24
CA SER A 425 4.35 -6.29 -0.44
C SER A 425 5.67 -5.53 -0.22
N ARG A 426 6.07 -5.34 1.04
CA ARG A 426 7.34 -4.70 1.42
C ARG A 426 8.60 -5.34 0.81
N PRO A 427 8.77 -6.69 0.78
CA PRO A 427 10.00 -7.29 0.24
C PRO A 427 10.11 -7.28 -1.29
N PHE A 428 8.98 -7.39 -2.01
CA PHE A 428 8.98 -7.64 -3.45
C PHE A 428 8.39 -6.50 -4.28
N PHE A 429 7.32 -5.88 -3.78
CA PHE A 429 6.59 -4.80 -4.45
C PHE A 429 6.56 -3.50 -3.63
N PRO A 430 7.69 -2.93 -3.15
CA PRO A 430 7.67 -1.75 -2.28
C PRO A 430 7.46 -0.43 -3.06
N ARG A 431 6.35 -0.34 -3.80
CA ARG A 431 5.99 0.78 -4.67
C ARG A 431 4.49 0.80 -4.92
N GLY A 432 3.98 1.91 -5.44
CA GLY A 432 2.56 2.07 -5.74
C GLY A 432 2.14 1.28 -6.98
N PHE A 433 1.04 0.54 -6.86
CA PHE A 433 0.33 -0.10 -7.97
C PHE A 433 -1.12 0.42 -7.99
N LEU A 434 -1.55 0.96 -9.12
CA LEU A 434 -2.79 1.73 -9.22
C LEU A 434 -4.03 0.88 -8.89
N TRP A 435 -4.11 -0.33 -9.45
CA TRP A 435 -5.27 -1.19 -9.25
C TRP A 435 -5.27 -1.88 -7.87
N ASP A 436 -4.10 -2.16 -7.29
CA ASP A 436 -3.99 -2.67 -5.93
C ASP A 436 -4.50 -1.65 -4.90
N GLU A 437 -4.22 -0.36 -5.12
CA GLU A 437 -4.46 0.69 -4.13
C GLU A 437 -5.94 0.81 -3.74
N GLY A 438 -6.87 0.64 -4.68
CA GLY A 438 -8.30 0.64 -4.33
C GLY A 438 -8.65 -0.44 -3.31
N PHE A 439 -8.05 -1.63 -3.42
CA PHE A 439 -8.24 -2.72 -2.46
C PHE A 439 -7.52 -2.47 -1.13
N HIS A 440 -6.33 -1.88 -1.16
CA HIS A 440 -5.60 -1.47 0.04
C HIS A 440 -6.39 -0.46 0.87
N LEU A 441 -7.01 0.50 0.19
CA LEU A 441 -7.70 1.60 0.83
C LEU A 441 -9.03 1.20 1.46
N MET A 442 -9.69 0.12 1.02
CA MET A 442 -10.98 -0.30 1.61
C MET A 442 -10.95 -0.51 3.13
N PRO A 443 -9.97 -1.24 3.71
CA PRO A 443 -9.85 -1.33 5.18
C PRO A 443 -9.31 -0.03 5.77
N ILE A 444 -8.38 0.67 5.11
CA ILE A 444 -7.83 1.94 5.62
C ILE A 444 -8.96 2.98 5.76
N ALA A 445 -9.94 3.01 4.87
CA ALA A 445 -11.10 3.89 4.89
C ALA A 445 -12.04 3.67 6.08
N ASP A 446 -12.02 2.49 6.70
CA ASP A 446 -12.75 2.23 7.95
C ASP A 446 -12.00 2.75 9.16
N TRP A 447 -10.67 2.70 9.10
CA TRP A 447 -9.80 3.22 10.14
C TRP A 447 -9.72 4.74 10.11
N ASP A 448 -9.32 5.29 8.96
CA ASP A 448 -8.96 6.69 8.75
C ASP A 448 -9.30 7.11 7.30
N MET A 449 -10.44 7.77 7.16
CA MET A 449 -10.93 8.24 5.86
C MET A 449 -10.10 9.40 5.33
N ASP A 450 -9.66 10.30 6.20
CA ASP A 450 -8.83 11.44 5.80
C ASP A 450 -7.47 11.00 5.21
N LEU A 451 -6.80 10.01 5.84
CA LEU A 451 -5.60 9.37 5.29
C LEU A 451 -5.88 8.73 3.93
N THR A 452 -7.02 8.04 3.80
CA THR A 452 -7.44 7.42 2.54
C THR A 452 -7.56 8.44 1.43
N LEU A 453 -8.21 9.58 1.70
CA LEU A 453 -8.41 10.65 0.74
C LEU A 453 -7.11 11.41 0.41
N GLU A 454 -6.16 11.47 1.34
CA GLU A 454 -4.80 11.98 1.09
C GLU A 454 -4.02 11.07 0.12
N ILE A 455 -4.13 9.75 0.26
CA ILE A 455 -3.52 8.79 -0.67
C ILE A 455 -4.17 8.90 -2.07
N ILE A 456 -5.51 8.96 -2.13
CA ILE A 456 -6.24 9.17 -3.41
C ILE A 456 -5.75 10.45 -4.08
N LYS A 457 -5.68 11.56 -3.34
CA LYS A 457 -5.17 12.84 -3.84
C LYS A 457 -3.74 12.69 -4.38
N SER A 458 -2.87 11.96 -3.68
CA SER A 458 -1.51 11.70 -4.15
C SER A 458 -1.47 10.93 -5.47
N TRP A 459 -2.35 9.96 -5.69
CA TRP A 459 -2.46 9.24 -6.96
C TRP A 459 -2.98 10.12 -8.09
N TYR A 460 -4.03 10.90 -7.84
CA TYR A 460 -4.60 11.79 -8.86
C TYR A 460 -3.68 12.97 -9.23
N ASN A 461 -2.74 13.35 -8.35
CA ASN A 461 -1.69 14.32 -8.68
C ASN A 461 -0.68 13.81 -9.71
N LEU A 462 -0.63 12.50 -9.96
CA LEU A 462 0.20 11.88 -11.00
C LEU A 462 -0.49 11.87 -12.38
N MET A 463 -1.77 12.24 -12.44
CA MET A 463 -2.55 12.21 -13.67
C MET A 463 -2.01 13.22 -14.68
N ASP A 464 -1.84 12.78 -15.92
CA ASP A 464 -1.48 13.69 -17.00
C ASP A 464 -2.68 14.50 -17.54
N GLU A 465 -2.41 15.33 -18.54
CA GLU A 465 -3.41 16.21 -19.15
C GLU A 465 -4.52 15.45 -19.89
N ASP A 466 -4.25 14.23 -20.35
CA ASP A 466 -5.21 13.37 -21.05
C ASP A 466 -6.08 12.56 -20.10
N GLY A 467 -5.64 12.34 -18.86
CA GLY A 467 -6.37 11.56 -17.85
C GLY A 467 -5.72 10.22 -17.50
N TRP A 468 -4.51 9.96 -18.00
CA TRP A 468 -3.78 8.73 -17.70
C TRP A 468 -3.05 8.82 -16.36
N ILE A 469 -3.03 7.70 -15.65
CA ILE A 469 -2.16 7.45 -14.48
C ILE A 469 -1.45 6.13 -14.75
N ALA A 470 -0.13 6.09 -14.57
CA ALA A 470 0.63 4.85 -14.78
C ALA A 470 0.19 3.75 -13.80
N ARG A 471 0.09 2.51 -14.31
CA ARG A 471 -0.32 1.34 -13.52
C ARG A 471 0.63 1.03 -12.36
N GLU A 472 1.91 1.34 -12.54
CA GLU A 472 2.98 1.02 -11.61
C GLU A 472 3.92 2.22 -11.48
N MET A 473 4.01 2.78 -10.28
CA MET A 473 4.75 4.01 -10.01
C MET A 473 6.13 3.72 -9.45
N ILE A 474 7.13 3.73 -10.34
CA ILE A 474 8.52 3.41 -10.03
C ILE A 474 9.33 4.73 -9.96
N LEU A 475 9.33 5.37 -8.79
CA LEU A 475 9.93 6.68 -8.59
C LEU A 475 11.35 6.58 -8.03
N GLY A 476 12.34 7.02 -8.82
CA GLY A 476 13.74 7.09 -8.39
C GLY A 476 14.53 5.78 -8.51
N ASP A 477 15.85 5.86 -8.31
CA ASP A 477 16.76 4.71 -8.46
C ASP A 477 16.50 3.62 -7.42
N GLU A 478 16.16 3.99 -6.18
CA GLU A 478 15.86 3.04 -5.10
C GLU A 478 14.72 2.09 -5.51
N ALA A 479 13.60 2.62 -6.03
CA ALA A 479 12.47 1.82 -6.50
C ALA A 479 12.85 0.97 -7.73
N ARG A 480 13.61 1.53 -8.69
CA ARG A 480 14.05 0.82 -9.91
C ARG A 480 14.92 -0.40 -9.61
N THR A 481 15.64 -0.44 -8.49
CA THR A 481 16.45 -1.62 -8.12
C THR A 481 15.61 -2.87 -7.80
N LYS A 482 14.31 -2.70 -7.56
CA LYS A 482 13.36 -3.79 -7.29
C LYS A 482 12.51 -4.16 -8.52
N VAL A 483 12.83 -3.63 -9.70
CA VAL A 483 12.07 -3.86 -10.93
C VAL A 483 13.02 -4.21 -12.09
N PRO A 484 12.86 -5.38 -12.73
CA PRO A 484 13.58 -5.68 -13.98
C PRO A 484 13.38 -4.59 -15.04
N GLU A 485 14.40 -4.30 -15.85
CA GLU A 485 14.41 -3.17 -16.80
C GLU A 485 13.22 -3.21 -17.77
N GLU A 486 12.82 -4.40 -18.20
CA GLU A 486 11.71 -4.66 -19.12
C GLU A 486 10.33 -4.25 -18.57
N PHE A 487 10.17 -4.14 -17.25
CA PHE A 487 8.91 -3.75 -16.59
C PHE A 487 8.91 -2.30 -16.10
N GLN A 488 10.02 -1.57 -16.26
CA GLN A 488 10.11 -0.19 -15.76
C GLN A 488 9.33 0.81 -16.62
N VAL A 489 9.25 0.57 -17.92
CA VAL A 489 8.65 1.51 -18.87
C VAL A 489 7.12 1.49 -18.77
N GLN A 490 6.54 2.68 -18.59
CA GLN A 490 5.09 2.89 -18.58
C GLN A 490 4.62 3.47 -19.91
N TYR A 491 3.38 3.15 -20.31
CA TYR A 491 2.81 3.52 -21.62
C TYR A 491 1.47 4.25 -21.44
N PRO A 492 1.33 5.52 -21.91
CA PRO A 492 0.13 6.33 -21.67
C PRO A 492 -1.20 5.85 -22.29
N HIS A 493 -1.17 4.82 -23.12
CA HIS A 493 -2.35 4.19 -23.72
C HIS A 493 -2.72 2.86 -23.03
N TYR A 494 -1.91 2.42 -22.06
CA TYR A 494 -2.18 1.22 -21.25
C TYR A 494 -2.93 1.60 -19.98
N ALA A 495 -4.13 1.03 -19.85
CA ALA A 495 -5.00 1.18 -18.70
C ALA A 495 -4.75 0.11 -17.63
N ASN A 496 -5.45 0.26 -16.49
CA ASN A 496 -5.49 -0.72 -15.41
C ASN A 496 -6.85 -0.62 -14.68
N PRO A 497 -7.38 -1.66 -14.00
CA PRO A 497 -8.67 -1.57 -13.34
C PRO A 497 -8.81 -0.34 -12.42
N PRO A 498 -9.89 0.45 -12.54
CA PRO A 498 -10.07 1.72 -11.84
C PRO A 498 -10.58 1.52 -10.40
N THR A 499 -9.87 0.70 -9.62
CA THR A 499 -10.32 0.26 -8.29
C THR A 499 -10.44 1.39 -7.26
N LEU A 500 -9.77 2.53 -7.47
CA LEU A 500 -9.94 3.73 -6.63
C LEU A 500 -11.40 4.22 -6.57
N PHE A 501 -12.22 3.96 -7.60
CA PHE A 501 -13.64 4.30 -7.60
C PHE A 501 -14.45 3.54 -6.54
N LEU A 502 -14.02 2.33 -6.14
CA LEU A 502 -14.64 1.58 -5.04
C LEU A 502 -14.58 2.38 -3.73
N VAL A 503 -13.44 3.03 -3.49
CA VAL A 503 -13.18 3.81 -2.27
C VAL A 503 -13.95 5.13 -2.30
N ILE A 504 -14.10 5.74 -3.48
CA ILE A 504 -14.93 6.95 -3.65
C ILE A 504 -16.40 6.67 -3.31
N ASP A 505 -16.94 5.53 -3.76
CA ASP A 505 -18.31 5.13 -3.40
C ASP A 505 -18.47 4.88 -1.90
N GLU A 506 -17.48 4.27 -1.25
CA GLU A 506 -17.47 4.09 0.21
C GLU A 506 -17.46 5.45 0.93
N PHE A 507 -16.62 6.40 0.51
CA PHE A 507 -16.57 7.74 1.08
C PHE A 507 -17.91 8.47 0.95
N ILE A 508 -18.51 8.47 -0.24
CA ILE A 508 -19.82 9.11 -0.47
C ILE A 508 -20.90 8.47 0.39
N THR A 509 -20.89 7.14 0.50
CA THR A 509 -21.84 6.40 1.35
C THR A 509 -21.73 6.83 2.81
N LYS A 510 -20.52 6.93 3.36
CA LYS A 510 -20.28 7.42 4.73
C LYS A 510 -20.68 8.90 4.89
N LEU A 511 -20.29 9.74 3.94
CA LEU A 511 -20.60 11.18 3.96
C LEU A 511 -22.12 11.43 3.98
N LYS A 512 -22.89 10.75 3.13
CA LYS A 512 -24.36 10.84 3.09
C LYS A 512 -24.99 10.39 4.41
N LYS A 513 -24.51 9.31 5.03
CA LYS A 513 -25.01 8.81 6.33
C LYS A 513 -24.80 9.85 7.44
N VAL A 514 -23.65 10.52 7.46
CA VAL A 514 -23.38 11.58 8.45
C VAL A 514 -24.23 12.82 8.17
N ALA A 515 -24.29 13.29 6.91
CA ALA A 515 -25.06 14.45 6.51
C ALA A 515 -26.57 14.30 6.78
N ASN A 516 -27.12 13.08 6.64
CA ASN A 516 -28.52 12.77 6.93
C ASN A 516 -28.80 12.52 8.42
N GLY A 517 -27.83 12.73 9.31
CA GLY A 517 -28.00 12.56 10.77
C GLY A 517 -28.22 11.12 11.23
N THR A 518 -27.83 10.13 10.42
CA THR A 518 -28.04 8.70 10.71
C THR A 518 -26.94 8.11 11.62
N VAL A 519 -25.89 8.89 11.90
CA VAL A 519 -24.77 8.52 12.78
C VAL A 519 -24.74 9.50 13.95
N SER A 520 -24.83 9.00 15.19
CA SER A 520 -24.61 9.82 16.39
C SER A 520 -23.15 10.25 16.48
N LYS A 521 -22.89 11.54 16.72
CA LYS A 521 -21.55 12.06 17.07
C LYS A 521 -21.04 11.27 18.28
N LYS A 522 -20.01 10.43 18.13
CA LYS A 522 -19.40 9.71 19.26
C LYS A 522 -18.78 10.76 20.20
N GLU A 523 -19.30 10.88 21.43
CA GLU A 523 -18.95 11.94 22.40
C GLU A 523 -17.60 11.75 23.13
N THR A 524 -16.71 10.88 22.66
CA THR A 524 -15.39 10.67 23.29
C THR A 524 -14.35 10.35 22.22
N LEU A 525 -13.65 11.36 21.71
CA LEU A 525 -12.59 11.17 20.73
C LEU A 525 -11.36 12.01 21.12
N SER A 526 -10.18 11.41 20.97
CA SER A 526 -8.90 12.13 21.06
C SER A 526 -8.76 13.13 19.89
N LYS A 527 -7.86 14.11 19.96
CA LYS A 527 -7.68 15.09 18.87
C LYS A 527 -7.30 14.44 17.54
N GLU A 528 -6.63 13.29 17.60
CA GLU A 528 -6.16 12.54 16.44
C GLU A 528 -7.26 11.66 15.83
N ASP A 529 -8.16 11.11 16.66
CA ASP A 529 -9.36 10.42 16.15
C ASP A 529 -10.30 11.39 15.41
N VAL A 530 -10.34 12.66 15.83
CA VAL A 530 -11.05 13.74 15.13
C VAL A 530 -10.47 14.01 13.74
N LEU A 531 -9.16 13.80 13.54
CA LEU A 531 -8.52 14.00 12.24
C LEU A 531 -8.77 12.85 11.26
N GLY A 532 -9.01 11.63 11.76
CA GLY A 532 -9.25 10.48 10.88
C GLY A 532 -10.61 10.50 10.16
N THR A 533 -11.52 11.35 10.62
CA THR A 533 -12.89 11.49 10.09
C THR A 533 -13.27 12.94 9.85
N ALA A 534 -12.32 13.88 9.83
CA ALA A 534 -12.64 15.31 9.78
C ALA A 534 -13.45 15.69 8.54
N LEU A 535 -13.16 15.09 7.38
CA LEU A 535 -13.93 15.31 6.14
C LEU A 535 -15.35 14.70 6.20
N LEU A 536 -15.57 13.68 7.02
CA LEU A 536 -16.91 13.10 7.25
C LEU A 536 -17.69 13.92 8.28
N ASP A 537 -17.05 14.30 9.38
CA ASP A 537 -17.66 15.03 10.51
C ASP A 537 -18.00 16.48 10.17
N ASN A 538 -17.37 17.02 9.11
CA ASN A 538 -17.65 18.34 8.55
C ASN A 538 -18.10 18.20 7.08
N PRO A 539 -19.39 17.90 6.80
CA PRO A 539 -19.85 17.57 5.46
C PRO A 539 -19.59 18.64 4.39
N SER A 540 -19.54 19.93 4.73
CA SER A 540 -19.19 20.97 3.75
C SER A 540 -17.75 20.80 3.23
N VAL A 541 -16.80 20.53 4.12
CA VAL A 541 -15.40 20.25 3.75
C VAL A 541 -15.29 18.96 2.92
N GLY A 542 -16.04 17.91 3.29
CA GLY A 542 -16.11 16.67 2.52
C GLY A 542 -16.71 16.86 1.11
N LEU A 543 -17.73 17.71 0.98
CA LEU A 543 -18.32 18.07 -0.32
C LEU A 543 -17.36 18.91 -1.17
N ASP A 544 -16.64 19.86 -0.58
CA ASP A 544 -15.61 20.65 -1.26
C ASP A 544 -14.50 19.76 -1.82
N TYR A 545 -14.07 18.75 -1.06
CA TYR A 545 -13.10 17.76 -1.54
C TYR A 545 -13.65 17.00 -2.77
N LEU A 546 -14.91 16.53 -2.74
CA LEU A 546 -15.53 15.87 -3.88
C LEU A 546 -15.61 16.77 -5.11
N GLN A 547 -15.95 18.05 -4.93
CA GLN A 547 -16.00 19.03 -6.01
C GLN A 547 -14.63 19.23 -6.68
N GLN A 548 -13.55 19.21 -5.89
CA GLN A 548 -12.18 19.33 -6.41
C GLN A 548 -11.72 18.04 -7.12
N LEU A 549 -12.11 16.87 -6.60
CA LEU A 549 -11.73 15.58 -7.17
C LEU A 549 -12.53 15.24 -8.44
N TYR A 550 -13.80 15.65 -8.52
CA TYR A 550 -14.73 15.27 -9.59
C TYR A 550 -14.21 15.53 -11.02
N PRO A 551 -13.62 16.69 -11.36
CA PRO A 551 -13.06 16.91 -12.69
C PRO A 551 -11.96 15.90 -13.08
N LEU A 552 -11.20 15.40 -12.11
CA LEU A 552 -10.15 14.40 -12.33
C LEU A 552 -10.74 13.01 -12.57
N LEU A 553 -11.74 12.61 -11.76
CA LEU A 553 -12.52 11.37 -11.97
C LEU A 553 -13.15 11.36 -13.36
N ARG A 554 -13.79 12.47 -13.74
CA ARG A 554 -14.42 12.64 -15.06
C ARG A 554 -13.38 12.54 -16.17
N ARG A 555 -12.23 13.20 -16.04
CA ARG A 555 -11.15 13.13 -17.03
C ARG A 555 -10.65 11.69 -17.22
N GLN A 556 -10.38 10.98 -16.14
CA GLN A 556 -9.96 9.58 -16.21
C GLN A 556 -11.02 8.71 -16.90
N PHE A 557 -12.29 8.87 -16.54
CA PHE A 557 -13.38 8.12 -17.17
C PHE A 557 -13.44 8.32 -18.69
N PHE A 558 -13.38 9.56 -19.16
CA PHE A 558 -13.38 9.82 -20.60
C PHE A 558 -12.08 9.38 -21.28
N TRP A 559 -10.95 9.38 -20.57
CA TRP A 559 -9.72 8.76 -21.04
C TRP A 559 -9.87 7.26 -21.25
N PHE A 560 -10.45 6.52 -20.30
CA PHE A 560 -10.76 5.08 -20.46
C PHE A 560 -11.66 4.86 -21.67
N LYS A 561 -12.76 5.62 -21.77
CA LYS A 561 -13.70 5.48 -22.88
C LYS A 561 -13.05 5.73 -24.25
N LYS A 562 -12.11 6.67 -24.32
CA LYS A 562 -11.40 7.03 -25.56
C LYS A 562 -10.35 5.99 -25.91
N THR A 563 -9.50 5.62 -24.97
CA THR A 563 -8.29 4.81 -25.24
C THR A 563 -8.54 3.31 -25.27
N GLN A 564 -9.57 2.85 -24.56
CA GLN A 564 -9.90 1.42 -24.45
C GLN A 564 -11.16 1.05 -25.24
N ASN A 565 -11.59 1.89 -26.19
CA ASN A 565 -12.77 1.61 -27.01
C ASN A 565 -12.60 0.31 -27.80
N GLY A 566 -13.67 -0.47 -27.92
CA GLY A 566 -13.76 -1.64 -28.78
C GLY A 566 -14.46 -1.31 -30.09
N ASP A 567 -14.11 -2.02 -31.16
CA ASP A 567 -14.75 -1.84 -32.45
C ASP A 567 -16.01 -2.70 -32.57
N ILE A 568 -17.17 -2.04 -32.69
CA ILE A 568 -18.46 -2.70 -32.92
C ILE A 568 -18.85 -2.62 -34.40
N LYS A 569 -18.44 -1.56 -35.11
CA LYS A 569 -19.08 -1.15 -36.36
C LYS A 569 -18.50 -1.82 -37.59
N SER A 570 -17.27 -2.32 -37.49
CA SER A 570 -16.59 -2.97 -38.62
C SER A 570 -16.98 -4.44 -38.79
N TYR A 571 -17.74 -5.02 -37.84
CA TYR A 571 -18.04 -6.45 -37.77
C TYR A 571 -19.55 -6.70 -37.64
N ASP A 572 -20.02 -7.93 -37.89
CA ASP A 572 -21.43 -8.28 -37.77
C ASP A 572 -21.82 -8.49 -36.29
N ARG A 573 -22.12 -7.38 -35.62
CA ARG A 573 -22.49 -7.31 -34.20
C ARG A 573 -23.82 -6.61 -34.01
N GLU A 574 -24.74 -7.29 -33.33
CA GLU A 574 -25.95 -6.68 -32.81
C GLU A 574 -25.70 -6.18 -31.38
N ALA A 575 -25.87 -4.87 -31.17
CA ALA A 575 -25.71 -4.24 -29.86
C ALA A 575 -26.69 -3.07 -29.71
N TYR A 576 -27.27 -2.92 -28.52
CA TYR A 576 -28.12 -1.78 -28.17
C TYR A 576 -27.45 -0.43 -28.43
N SER A 577 -26.14 -0.31 -28.16
CA SER A 577 -25.34 0.88 -28.42
C SER A 577 -24.12 0.59 -29.27
N SER A 578 -23.92 1.37 -30.33
CA SER A 578 -22.71 1.30 -31.17
C SER A 578 -21.50 2.06 -30.59
N LYS A 579 -21.55 2.44 -29.31
CA LYS A 579 -20.50 3.22 -28.62
C LYS A 579 -19.93 2.52 -27.38
N GLU A 580 -20.67 1.59 -26.79
CA GLU A 580 -20.35 1.04 -25.48
C GLU A 580 -19.85 -0.40 -25.65
N ALA A 581 -18.60 -0.54 -26.06
CA ALA A 581 -17.85 -1.80 -25.99
C ALA A 581 -16.37 -1.46 -25.84
N TYR A 582 -15.61 -2.36 -25.23
CA TYR A 582 -14.27 -2.04 -24.75
C TYR A 582 -13.29 -3.17 -24.94
N ARG A 583 -12.04 -2.83 -25.26
CA ARG A 583 -10.93 -3.78 -25.44
C ARG A 583 -9.70 -3.27 -24.69
N TRP A 584 -9.06 -4.18 -23.97
CA TRP A 584 -7.79 -3.92 -23.30
C TRP A 584 -6.70 -3.74 -24.35
N ARG A 585 -5.97 -2.62 -24.27
CA ARG A 585 -4.74 -2.41 -25.05
C ARG A 585 -3.54 -3.07 -24.40
N GLY A 586 -2.51 -3.36 -25.18
CA GLY A 586 -1.24 -3.93 -24.72
C GLY A 586 -1.25 -5.44 -24.55
N ARG A 587 -2.23 -6.15 -25.12
CA ARG A 587 -2.26 -7.61 -25.02
C ARG A 587 -1.21 -8.26 -25.91
N THR A 588 -0.77 -9.43 -25.48
CA THR A 588 0.07 -10.36 -26.25
C THR A 588 -0.68 -11.69 -26.41
N PRO A 589 -0.14 -12.67 -27.15
CA PRO A 589 -0.72 -14.01 -27.19
C PRO A 589 -0.81 -14.68 -25.82
N ARG A 590 0.11 -14.35 -24.89
CA ARG A 590 0.18 -15.01 -23.58
C ARG A 590 -0.43 -14.21 -22.45
N HIS A 591 -0.41 -12.87 -22.54
CA HIS A 591 -0.72 -12.01 -21.40
C HIS A 591 -1.52 -10.76 -21.75
N ILE A 592 -2.36 -10.30 -20.81
CA ILE A 592 -3.00 -8.97 -20.79
C ILE A 592 -2.68 -8.28 -19.45
N LEU A 593 -1.45 -7.74 -19.32
CA LEU A 593 -0.98 -7.10 -18.08
C LEU A 593 -1.82 -5.89 -17.64
N THR A 594 -2.48 -5.25 -18.62
CA THR A 594 -3.35 -4.09 -18.40
C THR A 594 -4.64 -4.47 -17.70
N SER A 595 -5.14 -5.70 -17.81
CA SER A 595 -6.34 -6.13 -17.12
C SER A 595 -6.13 -6.41 -15.63
N GLY A 596 -4.86 -6.56 -15.19
CA GLY A 596 -4.50 -7.03 -13.85
C GLY A 596 -4.69 -8.54 -13.64
N LEU A 597 -5.13 -9.27 -14.67
CA LEU A 597 -5.31 -10.73 -14.67
C LEU A 597 -4.42 -11.34 -15.75
N ASP A 598 -3.12 -11.20 -15.53
CA ASP A 598 -2.06 -11.27 -16.56
C ASP A 598 -2.17 -12.48 -17.50
N ASP A 599 -2.22 -13.71 -16.98
CA ASP A 599 -2.22 -14.96 -17.76
C ASP A 599 -3.61 -15.61 -17.87
N TYR A 600 -4.69 -14.92 -17.47
CA TYR A 600 -6.04 -15.44 -17.63
C TYR A 600 -6.31 -15.75 -19.12
N PRO A 601 -6.89 -16.91 -19.49
CA PRO A 601 -7.11 -17.26 -20.89
C PRO A 601 -8.11 -16.32 -21.58
N ARG A 602 -7.77 -15.87 -22.79
CA ARG A 602 -8.48 -14.87 -23.61
C ARG A 602 -8.66 -15.41 -25.04
N PRO A 603 -9.46 -14.75 -25.91
CA PRO A 603 -9.58 -15.14 -27.32
C PRO A 603 -8.22 -15.38 -27.99
N GLN A 604 -8.15 -16.43 -28.81
CA GLN A 604 -6.95 -16.85 -29.56
C GLN A 604 -7.30 -17.13 -31.03
N PRO A 605 -6.48 -16.67 -32.00
CA PRO A 605 -5.35 -15.75 -31.80
C PRO A 605 -5.82 -14.34 -31.33
N PRO A 606 -4.93 -13.48 -30.81
CA PRO A 606 -5.29 -12.10 -30.51
C PRO A 606 -5.80 -11.37 -31.74
N HIS A 607 -6.89 -10.62 -31.61
CA HIS A 607 -7.56 -9.93 -32.71
C HIS A 607 -8.01 -8.51 -32.33
N PRO A 608 -7.88 -7.49 -33.20
CA PRO A 608 -8.34 -6.12 -32.93
C PRO A 608 -9.83 -6.00 -32.60
N ALA A 609 -10.65 -6.93 -33.12
CA ALA A 609 -12.10 -6.99 -32.88
C ALA A 609 -12.49 -7.44 -31.47
N GLU A 610 -11.56 -7.88 -30.63
CA GLU A 610 -11.93 -8.39 -29.30
C GLU A 610 -12.68 -7.37 -28.46
N LEU A 611 -13.61 -7.87 -27.65
CA LEU A 611 -14.29 -7.10 -26.62
C LEU A 611 -14.14 -7.84 -25.29
N HIS A 612 -13.77 -7.13 -24.23
CA HIS A 612 -13.46 -7.72 -22.93
C HIS A 612 -14.53 -7.36 -21.90
N VAL A 613 -15.16 -8.39 -21.33
CA VAL A 613 -16.32 -8.21 -20.44
C VAL A 613 -15.95 -7.62 -19.09
N ASP A 614 -14.76 -7.95 -18.58
CA ASP A 614 -14.20 -7.40 -17.35
C ASP A 614 -13.96 -5.89 -17.48
N LEU A 615 -13.37 -5.45 -18.59
CA LEU A 615 -13.16 -4.02 -18.88
C LEU A 615 -14.48 -3.26 -18.98
N MET A 616 -15.45 -3.81 -19.72
CA MET A 616 -16.76 -3.19 -19.84
C MET A 616 -17.47 -3.07 -18.48
N SER A 617 -17.31 -4.07 -17.62
CA SER A 617 -17.83 -4.07 -16.25
C SER A 617 -17.15 -3.01 -15.38
N TRP A 618 -15.85 -2.79 -15.55
CA TRP A 618 -15.13 -1.70 -14.88
C TRP A 618 -15.60 -0.31 -15.34
N VAL A 619 -15.82 -0.11 -16.64
CA VAL A 619 -16.37 1.16 -17.14
C VAL A 619 -17.80 1.39 -16.62
N GLY A 620 -18.59 0.33 -16.49
CA GLY A 620 -19.90 0.37 -15.83
C GLY A 620 -19.81 0.80 -14.36
N LEU A 621 -18.85 0.24 -13.60
CA LEU A 621 -18.58 0.67 -12.23
C LEU A 621 -18.21 2.16 -12.16
N MET A 622 -17.26 2.62 -12.97
CA MET A 622 -16.87 4.04 -13.01
C MET A 622 -18.08 4.93 -13.29
N THR A 623 -18.95 4.51 -14.22
CA THR A 623 -20.16 5.27 -14.57
C THR A 623 -21.12 5.36 -13.38
N LYS A 624 -21.34 4.26 -12.65
CA LYS A 624 -22.15 4.26 -11.41
C LYS A 624 -21.58 5.19 -10.36
N SER A 625 -20.28 5.11 -10.11
CA SER A 625 -19.61 5.95 -9.13
C SER A 625 -19.66 7.43 -9.51
N LEU A 626 -19.53 7.77 -10.80
CA LEU A 626 -19.68 9.14 -11.29
C LEU A 626 -21.11 9.66 -11.15
N ILE A 627 -22.13 8.83 -11.36
CA ILE A 627 -23.52 9.19 -11.04
C ILE A 627 -23.64 9.54 -9.56
N ASN A 628 -23.09 8.68 -8.68
CA ASN A 628 -23.12 8.92 -7.24
C ASN A 628 -22.43 10.23 -6.84
N VAL A 629 -21.24 10.51 -7.39
CA VAL A 629 -20.52 11.77 -7.15
C VAL A 629 -21.35 12.95 -7.65
N ALA A 630 -21.74 12.93 -8.94
CA ALA A 630 -22.45 14.02 -9.60
C ALA A 630 -23.79 14.34 -8.92
N GLU A 631 -24.56 13.34 -8.49
CA GLU A 631 -25.78 13.55 -7.70
C GLU A 631 -25.48 14.22 -6.35
N THR A 632 -24.38 13.83 -5.71
CA THR A 632 -23.97 14.36 -4.40
C THR A 632 -23.55 15.83 -4.47
N ILE A 633 -22.87 16.23 -5.54
CA ILE A 633 -22.39 17.62 -5.73
C ILE A 633 -23.31 18.48 -6.62
N GLY A 634 -24.46 17.96 -7.06
CA GLY A 634 -25.49 18.71 -7.78
C GLY A 634 -25.26 18.91 -9.29
N MET A 635 -24.52 18.03 -9.96
CA MET A 635 -24.22 18.08 -11.40
C MET A 635 -25.29 17.35 -12.23
N ALA A 636 -26.50 17.91 -12.30
CA ALA A 636 -27.67 17.22 -12.89
C ALA A 636 -27.53 16.84 -14.38
N GLU A 637 -26.87 17.67 -15.20
CA GLU A 637 -26.66 17.36 -16.63
C GLU A 637 -25.75 16.14 -16.81
N ASP A 638 -24.70 16.06 -15.99
CA ASP A 638 -23.75 14.95 -16.00
C ASP A 638 -24.41 13.64 -15.54
N VAL A 639 -25.29 13.71 -14.54
CA VAL A 639 -26.08 12.56 -14.08
C VAL A 639 -26.91 11.96 -15.22
N GLU A 640 -27.57 12.79 -16.02
CA GLU A 640 -28.37 12.34 -17.16
C GLU A 640 -27.51 11.77 -18.30
N GLU A 641 -26.31 12.33 -18.52
CA GLU A 641 -25.32 11.78 -19.45
C GLU A 641 -24.88 10.37 -19.01
N TYR A 642 -24.45 10.24 -17.75
CA TYR A 642 -23.94 8.98 -17.22
C TYR A 642 -25.04 7.91 -17.10
N LYS A 643 -26.28 8.26 -16.77
CA LYS A 643 -27.40 7.30 -16.77
C LYS A 643 -27.66 6.69 -18.15
N LYS A 644 -27.51 7.46 -19.23
CA LYS A 644 -27.62 6.94 -20.60
C LYS A 644 -26.47 6.00 -20.94
N ILE A 645 -25.25 6.36 -20.54
CA ILE A 645 -24.06 5.52 -20.73
C ILE A 645 -24.22 4.20 -19.96
N LEU A 646 -24.59 4.26 -18.68
CA LEU A 646 -24.79 3.07 -17.84
C LEU A 646 -25.87 2.16 -18.42
N ASN A 647 -27.02 2.72 -18.83
CA ASN A 647 -28.07 1.94 -19.45
C ASN A 647 -27.59 1.23 -20.74
N ALA A 648 -26.79 1.90 -21.56
CA ALA A 648 -26.21 1.30 -22.75
C ALA A 648 -25.19 0.21 -22.42
N ILE A 649 -24.38 0.38 -21.38
CA ILE A 649 -23.45 -0.66 -20.88
C ILE A 649 -24.22 -1.88 -20.36
N GLU A 650 -25.26 -1.68 -19.54
CA GLU A 650 -26.07 -2.78 -18.99
C GLU A 650 -26.72 -3.64 -20.09
N HIS A 651 -27.22 -3.02 -21.18
CA HIS A 651 -27.77 -3.77 -22.32
C HIS A 651 -26.68 -4.46 -23.14
N ASN A 652 -25.61 -3.76 -23.48
CA ASN A 652 -24.55 -4.33 -24.30
C ASN A 652 -23.77 -5.46 -23.58
N LEU A 653 -23.72 -5.48 -22.24
CA LEU A 653 -23.20 -6.65 -21.51
C LEU A 653 -24.00 -7.92 -21.84
N ASP A 654 -25.31 -7.79 -22.04
CA ASP A 654 -26.14 -8.91 -22.45
C ASP A 654 -25.99 -9.20 -23.95
N ASP A 655 -26.08 -8.16 -24.80
CA ASP A 655 -26.04 -8.33 -26.26
C ASP A 655 -24.71 -8.89 -26.76
N LEU A 656 -23.59 -8.44 -26.19
CA LEU A 656 -22.25 -8.74 -26.69
C LEU A 656 -21.50 -9.82 -25.91
N HIS A 657 -21.88 -10.09 -24.65
CA HIS A 657 -21.06 -10.93 -23.76
C HIS A 657 -21.80 -12.09 -23.11
N TRP A 658 -23.14 -12.16 -23.19
CA TRP A 658 -23.87 -13.25 -22.54
C TRP A 658 -24.02 -14.48 -23.44
N SER A 659 -23.48 -15.62 -22.99
CA SER A 659 -23.69 -16.90 -23.66
C SER A 659 -24.86 -17.65 -23.05
N GLU A 660 -25.98 -17.78 -23.77
CA GLU A 660 -27.10 -18.60 -23.31
C GLU A 660 -26.72 -20.08 -23.19
N LYS A 661 -25.85 -20.55 -24.09
CA LYS A 661 -25.35 -21.93 -24.14
C LYS A 661 -24.51 -22.26 -22.90
N GLU A 662 -23.55 -21.40 -22.57
CA GLU A 662 -22.62 -21.64 -21.45
C GLU A 662 -23.17 -21.16 -20.11
N GLY A 663 -24.20 -20.30 -20.13
CA GLY A 663 -24.87 -19.79 -18.94
C GLY A 663 -24.04 -18.76 -18.16
N CYS A 664 -23.09 -18.09 -18.81
CA CYS A 664 -22.19 -17.12 -18.20
C CYS A 664 -21.82 -15.99 -19.16
N TYR A 665 -21.18 -14.95 -18.63
CA TYR A 665 -20.58 -13.91 -19.47
C TYR A 665 -19.20 -14.34 -19.98
N CYS A 666 -18.87 -13.88 -21.18
CA CYS A 666 -17.68 -14.28 -21.93
C CYS A 666 -17.05 -13.07 -22.60
N ASP A 667 -15.74 -13.12 -22.86
CA ASP A 667 -15.14 -12.21 -23.83
C ASP A 667 -15.69 -12.51 -25.23
N ALA A 668 -15.66 -11.51 -26.11
CA ALA A 668 -16.11 -11.66 -27.49
C ALA A 668 -14.97 -11.41 -28.47
N THR A 669 -15.04 -12.07 -29.62
CA THR A 669 -14.18 -11.88 -30.79
C THR A 669 -15.05 -11.95 -32.05
N ILE A 670 -14.45 -12.22 -33.20
CA ILE A 670 -15.15 -12.58 -34.42
C ILE A 670 -14.69 -13.94 -34.92
N ASP A 671 -15.55 -14.63 -35.67
CA ASP A 671 -15.20 -15.85 -36.39
C ASP A 671 -14.62 -15.56 -37.79
N ASP A 672 -14.35 -16.61 -38.56
CA ASP A 672 -13.84 -16.53 -39.94
C ASP A 672 -14.79 -15.79 -40.92
N TYR A 673 -16.05 -15.55 -40.53
CA TYR A 673 -17.07 -14.85 -41.30
C TYR A 673 -17.32 -13.43 -40.79
N GLU A 674 -16.49 -12.93 -39.87
CA GLU A 674 -16.63 -11.62 -39.21
C GLU A 674 -17.90 -11.51 -38.33
N GLU A 675 -18.51 -12.65 -37.97
CA GLU A 675 -19.66 -12.73 -37.07
C GLU A 675 -19.20 -12.74 -35.61
N ASN A 676 -20.00 -12.16 -34.70
CA ASN A 676 -19.67 -12.13 -33.28
C ASN A 676 -19.55 -13.54 -32.66
N GLU A 677 -18.39 -13.85 -32.08
CA GLU A 677 -18.14 -15.12 -31.38
C GLU A 677 -17.84 -14.89 -29.90
N LEU A 678 -18.42 -15.72 -29.03
CA LEU A 678 -18.17 -15.68 -27.58
C LEU A 678 -17.12 -16.73 -27.17
N VAL A 679 -16.06 -16.26 -26.51
CA VAL A 679 -14.99 -17.12 -25.97
C VAL A 679 -15.14 -17.23 -24.46
N CYS A 680 -15.69 -18.36 -24.03
CA CYS A 680 -16.12 -18.57 -22.66
C CYS A 680 -15.09 -19.38 -21.86
N HIS A 681 -14.18 -18.68 -21.18
CA HIS A 681 -13.37 -19.27 -20.13
C HIS A 681 -14.01 -18.96 -18.78
N LYS A 682 -14.78 -19.93 -18.23
CA LYS A 682 -15.44 -19.79 -16.92
C LYS A 682 -14.40 -19.53 -15.82
N GLY A 683 -14.58 -18.44 -15.09
CA GLY A 683 -13.66 -17.99 -14.05
C GLY A 683 -14.05 -16.61 -13.55
N TYR A 684 -13.11 -15.89 -12.95
CA TYR A 684 -13.34 -14.53 -12.45
C TYR A 684 -13.95 -13.62 -13.52
N ILE A 685 -13.47 -13.68 -14.75
CA ILE A 685 -13.93 -12.81 -15.86
C ILE A 685 -15.42 -12.98 -16.14
N SER A 686 -15.92 -14.22 -16.11
CA SER A 686 -17.33 -14.52 -16.28
C SER A 686 -18.24 -13.95 -15.20
N LEU A 687 -17.68 -13.55 -14.05
CA LEU A 687 -18.41 -13.00 -12.91
C LEU A 687 -18.40 -11.47 -12.87
N PHE A 688 -17.61 -10.78 -13.71
CA PHE A 688 -17.39 -9.33 -13.55
C PHE A 688 -18.64 -8.46 -13.49
N PRO A 689 -19.68 -8.69 -14.32
CA PRO A 689 -20.93 -7.93 -14.20
C PRO A 689 -21.58 -8.07 -12.82
N PHE A 690 -21.47 -9.23 -12.18
CA PHE A 690 -21.88 -9.43 -10.79
C PHE A 690 -20.91 -8.75 -9.82
N LEU A 691 -19.60 -8.96 -9.98
CA LEU A 691 -18.58 -8.44 -9.06
C LEU A 691 -18.56 -6.91 -8.97
N THR A 692 -18.86 -6.20 -10.05
CA THR A 692 -18.96 -4.72 -10.08
C THR A 692 -20.37 -4.19 -9.74
N GLY A 693 -21.28 -5.08 -9.36
CA GLY A 693 -22.65 -4.75 -8.95
C GLY A 693 -23.51 -4.20 -10.08
N LEU A 694 -23.28 -4.62 -11.33
CA LEU A 694 -24.11 -4.24 -12.49
C LEU A 694 -25.34 -5.15 -12.65
N MET A 695 -25.42 -6.24 -11.88
CA MET A 695 -26.57 -7.13 -11.88
C MET A 695 -27.55 -6.78 -10.75
N LYS A 696 -28.79 -6.42 -11.10
CA LYS A 696 -29.87 -6.19 -10.14
C LYS A 696 -30.32 -7.51 -9.48
N PRO A 697 -30.88 -7.48 -8.25
CA PRO A 697 -31.35 -8.70 -7.55
C PRO A 697 -32.42 -9.51 -8.30
N ASP A 698 -33.16 -8.88 -9.21
CA ASP A 698 -34.18 -9.47 -10.07
C ASP A 698 -33.69 -9.78 -11.49
N ASN A 699 -32.39 -9.59 -11.78
CA ASN A 699 -31.82 -9.91 -13.08
C ASN A 699 -32.01 -11.42 -13.38
N PRO A 700 -32.61 -11.79 -14.53
CA PRO A 700 -32.94 -13.18 -14.85
C PRO A 700 -31.72 -14.10 -14.96
N LYS A 701 -30.53 -13.55 -15.18
CA LYS A 701 -29.26 -14.26 -15.32
C LYS A 701 -28.55 -14.50 -13.98
N LEU A 702 -28.95 -13.79 -12.92
CA LEU A 702 -28.29 -13.85 -11.60
C LEU A 702 -28.27 -15.27 -11.03
N GLY A 703 -29.36 -16.02 -11.21
CA GLY A 703 -29.44 -17.42 -10.78
C GLY A 703 -28.29 -18.28 -11.32
N LYS A 704 -28.02 -18.20 -12.64
CA LYS A 704 -26.95 -18.95 -13.32
C LYS A 704 -25.55 -18.53 -12.85
N ILE A 705 -25.34 -17.23 -12.61
CA ILE A 705 -24.07 -16.75 -12.06
C ILE A 705 -23.84 -17.29 -10.64
N LEU A 706 -24.88 -17.29 -9.79
CA LEU A 706 -24.79 -17.89 -8.46
C LEU A 706 -24.62 -19.41 -8.51
N ASP A 707 -25.14 -20.10 -9.54
CA ASP A 707 -24.86 -21.53 -9.76
C ASP A 707 -23.38 -21.73 -10.06
N LEU A 708 -22.82 -20.97 -11.01
CA LEU A 708 -21.42 -21.06 -11.39
C LEU A 708 -20.46 -20.76 -10.21
N ILE A 709 -20.77 -19.74 -9.39
CA ILE A 709 -19.99 -19.42 -8.19
C ILE A 709 -19.97 -20.61 -7.24
N GLY A 710 -21.13 -21.25 -7.02
CA GLY A 710 -21.32 -22.31 -6.03
C GLY A 710 -20.95 -23.72 -6.50
N ASP A 711 -20.54 -23.89 -7.75
CA ASP A 711 -20.27 -25.18 -8.36
C ASP A 711 -18.84 -25.66 -8.05
N GLU A 712 -18.73 -26.79 -7.34
CA GLU A 712 -17.44 -27.37 -6.90
C GLU A 712 -16.60 -27.94 -8.06
N ASP A 713 -17.26 -28.37 -9.13
CA ASP A 713 -16.62 -28.88 -10.34
C ASP A 713 -16.12 -27.74 -11.23
N GLU A 714 -16.58 -26.50 -11.00
CA GLU A 714 -16.17 -25.28 -11.70
C GLU A 714 -15.34 -24.38 -10.77
N LEU A 715 -15.95 -23.37 -10.14
CA LEU A 715 -15.25 -22.27 -9.45
C LEU A 715 -15.16 -22.44 -7.93
N TRP A 716 -16.05 -23.19 -7.29
CA TRP A 716 -16.09 -23.26 -5.83
C TRP A 716 -15.02 -24.20 -5.28
N SER A 717 -14.19 -23.70 -4.36
CA SER A 717 -13.27 -24.53 -3.59
C SER A 717 -13.48 -24.37 -2.07
N PRO A 718 -12.97 -25.32 -1.25
CA PRO A 718 -12.93 -25.17 0.20
C PRO A 718 -12.13 -23.96 0.70
N HIS A 719 -11.39 -23.29 -0.20
CA HIS A 719 -10.46 -22.20 0.11
C HIS A 719 -10.88 -20.84 -0.47
N GLY A 720 -11.96 -20.80 -1.26
CA GLY A 720 -12.46 -19.61 -1.95
C GLY A 720 -12.88 -19.90 -3.39
N ILE A 721 -13.26 -18.86 -4.13
CA ILE A 721 -13.58 -18.97 -5.56
C ILE A 721 -12.27 -19.02 -6.35
N ARG A 722 -12.10 -20.05 -7.17
CA ARG A 722 -10.97 -20.24 -8.09
C ARG A 722 -10.94 -19.14 -9.14
N SER A 723 -9.75 -18.69 -9.52
CA SER A 723 -9.58 -17.75 -10.63
C SER A 723 -10.13 -18.29 -11.94
N LEU A 724 -9.91 -19.58 -12.21
CA LEU A 724 -10.37 -20.26 -13.42
C LEU A 724 -11.05 -21.57 -13.06
N SER A 725 -12.05 -21.96 -13.85
CA SER A 725 -12.75 -23.24 -13.70
C SER A 725 -11.80 -24.43 -13.74
N LYS A 726 -12.06 -25.39 -12.85
CA LYS A 726 -11.38 -26.68 -12.79
C LYS A 726 -11.63 -27.54 -14.04
N GLN A 727 -12.68 -27.27 -14.82
CA GLN A 727 -12.94 -27.94 -16.11
C GLN A 727 -12.21 -27.30 -17.29
N SER A 728 -11.61 -26.12 -17.11
CA SER A 728 -10.87 -25.45 -18.18
C SER A 728 -9.62 -26.25 -18.54
N GLU A 729 -9.34 -26.38 -19.84
CA GLU A 729 -8.08 -26.99 -20.31
C GLU A 729 -6.83 -26.21 -19.86
N PHE A 730 -6.99 -24.93 -19.53
CA PHE A 730 -5.91 -24.06 -19.04
C PHE A 730 -5.75 -24.13 -17.52
N TYR A 731 -6.59 -24.88 -16.80
CA TYR A 731 -6.53 -24.97 -15.34
C TYR A 731 -5.18 -25.52 -14.85
N GLY A 732 -4.48 -24.76 -14.02
CA GLY A 732 -3.18 -25.19 -13.46
C GLY A 732 -2.01 -25.18 -14.46
N THR A 733 -2.18 -24.60 -15.65
CA THR A 733 -1.17 -24.59 -16.72
C THR A 733 -0.27 -23.34 -16.71
N ASP A 734 0.81 -23.38 -17.50
CA ASP A 734 1.78 -22.29 -17.67
C ASP A 734 2.31 -21.73 -16.33
N GLU A 735 2.24 -20.41 -16.14
CA GLU A 735 2.64 -19.75 -14.90
C GLU A 735 1.64 -20.03 -13.76
N ASN A 736 0.41 -20.42 -14.10
CA ASN A 736 -0.66 -20.68 -13.15
C ASN A 736 -0.83 -19.54 -12.12
N TYR A 737 -0.92 -18.31 -12.64
CA TYR A 737 -1.08 -17.11 -11.80
C TYR A 737 -2.59 -16.83 -11.61
N TRP A 738 -3.31 -16.59 -12.69
CA TRP A 738 -4.77 -16.40 -12.75
C TRP A 738 -5.50 -17.60 -13.37
N ARG A 739 -4.87 -18.78 -13.37
CA ARG A 739 -5.39 -20.02 -13.99
C ARG A 739 -5.79 -21.13 -13.02
N SER A 740 -5.96 -20.81 -11.74
CA SER A 740 -6.50 -21.71 -10.71
C SER A 740 -6.52 -21.05 -9.32
N PRO A 741 -5.49 -20.29 -8.90
CA PRO A 741 -5.35 -19.83 -7.52
C PRO A 741 -6.52 -18.97 -7.05
N VAL A 742 -6.71 -18.94 -5.74
CA VAL A 742 -7.68 -18.09 -5.05
C VAL A 742 -7.03 -16.76 -4.70
N TRP A 743 -7.65 -15.66 -5.13
CA TRP A 743 -7.18 -14.29 -4.88
C TRP A 743 -8.19 -13.51 -4.03
N ILE A 744 -7.71 -12.85 -2.97
CA ILE A 744 -8.58 -12.24 -1.96
C ILE A 744 -9.29 -10.98 -2.46
N ASN A 745 -8.67 -10.18 -3.33
CA ASN A 745 -9.30 -9.01 -3.96
C ASN A 745 -10.60 -9.37 -4.71
N ILE A 746 -10.57 -10.35 -5.63
CA ILE A 746 -11.74 -10.75 -6.41
C ILE A 746 -12.76 -11.47 -5.53
N ASN A 747 -12.30 -12.31 -4.60
CA ASN A 747 -13.17 -12.97 -3.63
C ASN A 747 -13.84 -11.97 -2.67
N TYR A 748 -13.19 -10.86 -2.35
CA TYR A 748 -13.77 -9.78 -1.57
C TYR A 748 -14.91 -9.10 -2.34
N MET A 749 -14.73 -8.82 -3.63
CA MET A 749 -15.83 -8.33 -4.48
C MET A 749 -17.00 -9.32 -4.51
N ALA A 750 -16.71 -10.62 -4.65
CA ALA A 750 -17.73 -11.67 -4.66
C ALA A 750 -18.50 -11.74 -3.33
N VAL A 751 -17.81 -11.76 -2.18
CA VAL A 751 -18.47 -11.86 -0.87
C VAL A 751 -19.29 -10.60 -0.54
N THR A 752 -18.82 -9.42 -0.93
CA THR A 752 -19.59 -8.16 -0.81
C THR A 752 -20.87 -8.23 -1.65
N GLN A 753 -20.80 -8.63 -2.92
CA GLN A 753 -21.99 -8.69 -3.77
C GLN A 753 -22.95 -9.84 -3.37
N LEU A 754 -22.44 -10.95 -2.86
CA LEU A 754 -23.27 -12.00 -2.25
C LEU A 754 -24.01 -11.48 -1.02
N TYR A 755 -23.34 -10.68 -0.17
CA TYR A 755 -23.96 -10.03 0.98
C TYR A 755 -25.07 -9.05 0.55
N ASP A 756 -24.80 -8.23 -0.47
CA ASP A 756 -25.77 -7.28 -1.01
C ASP A 756 -27.04 -7.98 -1.51
N VAL A 757 -26.91 -9.10 -2.23
CA VAL A 757 -28.07 -9.90 -2.69
C VAL A 757 -28.75 -10.62 -1.52
N ALA A 758 -27.98 -11.13 -0.56
CA ALA A 758 -28.52 -11.86 0.61
C ALA A 758 -29.35 -10.97 1.54
N THR A 759 -29.08 -9.66 1.57
CA THR A 759 -29.77 -8.69 2.43
C THR A 759 -30.93 -7.97 1.74
N GLN A 760 -31.10 -8.15 0.43
CA GLN A 760 -32.20 -7.59 -0.34
C GLN A 760 -33.28 -8.64 -0.65
N GLY A 761 -34.53 -8.19 -0.74
CA GLY A 761 -35.64 -9.07 -1.14
C GLY A 761 -35.53 -9.46 -2.62
N GLY A 762 -35.57 -10.76 -2.92
CA GLY A 762 -35.49 -11.24 -4.30
C GLY A 762 -35.50 -12.77 -4.40
N PRO A 763 -35.67 -13.34 -5.61
CA PRO A 763 -35.79 -14.78 -5.82
C PRO A 763 -34.51 -15.55 -5.47
N HIS A 764 -33.36 -14.88 -5.45
CA HIS A 764 -32.05 -15.50 -5.21
C HIS A 764 -31.47 -15.24 -3.82
N GLN A 765 -32.21 -14.54 -2.94
CA GLN A 765 -31.76 -14.13 -1.61
C GLN A 765 -31.23 -15.30 -0.77
N ALA A 766 -32.00 -16.40 -0.67
CA ALA A 766 -31.63 -17.55 0.14
C ALA A 766 -30.35 -18.24 -0.34
N LYS A 767 -30.16 -18.33 -1.66
CA LYS A 767 -28.97 -18.92 -2.27
C LYS A 767 -27.73 -18.04 -2.06
N ALA A 768 -27.88 -16.73 -2.26
CA ALA A 768 -26.80 -15.77 -2.01
C ALA A 768 -26.38 -15.79 -0.53
N LYS A 769 -27.34 -15.90 0.40
CA LYS A 769 -27.09 -16.02 1.84
C LYS A 769 -26.25 -17.25 2.19
N ASP A 770 -26.58 -18.41 1.63
CA ASP A 770 -25.79 -19.64 1.82
C ASP A 770 -24.36 -19.50 1.28
N LEU A 771 -24.23 -19.04 0.03
CA LEU A 771 -22.93 -18.83 -0.62
C LEU A 771 -22.07 -17.82 0.15
N TYR A 772 -22.64 -16.71 0.58
CA TYR A 772 -21.99 -15.70 1.43
C TYR A 772 -21.44 -16.32 2.70
N SER A 773 -22.28 -17.02 3.48
CA SER A 773 -21.89 -17.58 4.77
C SER A 773 -20.74 -18.60 4.63
N ARG A 774 -20.79 -19.48 3.62
CA ARG A 774 -19.73 -20.46 3.37
C ARG A 774 -18.46 -19.81 2.83
N LEU A 775 -18.57 -18.89 1.88
CA LEU A 775 -17.41 -18.25 1.24
C LEU A 775 -16.63 -17.40 2.25
N ARG A 776 -17.35 -16.56 3.02
CA ARG A 776 -16.78 -15.76 4.11
C ARG A 776 -15.95 -16.62 5.06
N LYS A 777 -16.50 -17.77 5.49
CA LYS A 777 -15.80 -18.71 6.38
C LYS A 777 -14.55 -19.32 5.71
N ASN A 778 -14.69 -19.82 4.50
CA ASN A 778 -13.60 -20.49 3.78
C ASN A 778 -12.40 -19.57 3.54
N LEU A 779 -12.66 -18.31 3.17
CA LEU A 779 -11.61 -17.31 2.93
C LEU A 779 -10.83 -17.00 4.22
N VAL A 780 -11.55 -16.67 5.31
CA VAL A 780 -10.90 -16.34 6.58
C VAL A 780 -10.10 -17.52 7.11
N ASP A 781 -10.66 -18.74 7.10
CA ASP A 781 -9.95 -19.93 7.58
C ASP A 781 -8.71 -20.23 6.75
N THR A 782 -8.74 -20.02 5.44
CA THR A 782 -7.61 -20.27 4.54
C THR A 782 -6.47 -19.30 4.82
N VAL A 783 -6.75 -18.00 4.84
CA VAL A 783 -5.73 -16.98 5.12
C VAL A 783 -5.19 -17.14 6.54
N TYR A 784 -6.06 -17.37 7.53
CA TYR A 784 -5.66 -17.54 8.92
C TYR A 784 -4.75 -18.74 9.13
N LYS A 785 -5.09 -19.91 8.57
CA LYS A 785 -4.27 -21.12 8.70
C LYS A 785 -2.91 -20.93 8.05
N SER A 786 -2.86 -20.41 6.82
CA SER A 786 -1.59 -20.14 6.14
C SER A 786 -0.74 -19.14 6.92
N TRP A 787 -1.33 -18.07 7.46
CA TRP A 787 -0.61 -17.11 8.29
C TRP A 787 -0.09 -17.73 9.59
N ALA A 788 -0.90 -18.55 10.27
CA ALA A 788 -0.50 -19.20 11.50
C ALA A 788 0.62 -20.22 11.28
N GLU A 789 0.65 -20.89 10.13
CA GLU A 789 1.67 -21.87 9.77
C GLU A 789 2.98 -21.22 9.31
N THR A 790 2.91 -20.13 8.54
CA THR A 790 4.10 -19.56 7.87
C THR A 790 4.56 -18.22 8.46
N GLY A 791 3.78 -17.60 9.33
CA GLY A 791 4.04 -16.25 9.86
C GLY A 791 3.76 -15.11 8.87
N PHE A 792 3.19 -15.38 7.70
CA PHE A 792 3.02 -14.40 6.62
C PHE A 792 1.67 -14.50 5.92
N ALA A 793 1.18 -13.34 5.46
CA ALA A 793 0.16 -13.27 4.41
C ALA A 793 0.77 -13.55 3.04
N TRP A 794 -0.02 -14.13 2.15
CA TRP A 794 0.39 -14.48 0.79
C TRP A 794 -0.47 -13.80 -0.26
N GLU A 795 0.10 -13.65 -1.45
CA GLU A 795 -0.51 -13.01 -2.61
C GLU A 795 -1.74 -13.77 -3.12
N GLN A 796 -1.60 -15.09 -3.22
CA GLN A 796 -2.63 -16.02 -3.67
C GLN A 796 -2.58 -17.32 -2.86
N TYR A 797 -3.65 -18.12 -2.94
CA TYR A 797 -3.77 -19.39 -2.22
C TYR A 797 -4.09 -20.54 -3.17
N ASN A 798 -3.50 -21.70 -2.90
CA ASN A 798 -3.79 -22.91 -3.65
C ASN A 798 -5.26 -23.34 -3.42
N PRO A 799 -6.05 -23.58 -4.47
CA PRO A 799 -7.48 -23.87 -4.33
C PRO A 799 -7.78 -25.28 -3.81
N GLU A 800 -6.80 -26.18 -3.81
CA GLU A 800 -6.99 -27.57 -3.37
C GLU A 800 -6.39 -27.83 -1.97
N THR A 801 -5.38 -27.06 -1.56
CA THR A 801 -4.70 -27.24 -0.26
C THR A 801 -4.83 -26.06 0.70
N GLY A 802 -5.16 -24.86 0.20
CA GLY A 802 -5.17 -23.63 0.98
C GLY A 802 -3.79 -23.06 1.31
N ALA A 803 -2.71 -23.68 0.82
CA ALA A 803 -1.36 -23.19 1.04
C ALA A 803 -1.15 -21.84 0.35
N GLY A 804 -0.56 -20.87 1.04
CA GLY A 804 -0.12 -19.61 0.45
C GLY A 804 0.96 -19.81 -0.60
N GLN A 805 0.93 -19.02 -1.67
CA GLN A 805 1.83 -19.14 -2.81
C GLN A 805 2.37 -17.77 -3.25
N ARG A 806 3.46 -17.80 -4.03
CA ARG A 806 4.11 -16.62 -4.63
C ARG A 806 4.69 -15.68 -3.56
N THR A 807 4.22 -14.44 -3.52
CA THR A 807 4.84 -13.37 -2.73
C THR A 807 4.46 -13.48 -1.25
N GLN A 808 5.47 -13.58 -0.38
CA GLN A 808 5.31 -13.49 1.07
C GLN A 808 5.10 -12.04 1.54
N HIS A 809 4.55 -11.89 2.75
CA HIS A 809 4.26 -10.60 3.36
C HIS A 809 3.39 -9.72 2.43
N PHE A 810 2.45 -10.38 1.75
CA PHE A 810 1.51 -9.70 0.87
C PHE A 810 0.34 -9.19 1.72
N THR A 811 0.57 -8.08 2.41
CA THR A 811 -0.44 -7.39 3.23
C THR A 811 -1.07 -6.23 2.47
N GLY A 812 -1.06 -6.30 1.12
CA GLY A 812 -1.90 -5.54 0.22
C GLY A 812 -3.36 -6.02 0.27
N TRP A 813 -3.93 -6.45 -0.86
CA TRP A 813 -5.35 -6.87 -0.88
C TRP A 813 -5.69 -8.04 0.05
N THR A 814 -4.74 -8.88 0.46
CA THR A 814 -5.02 -10.01 1.37
C THR A 814 -5.50 -9.51 2.73
N SER A 815 -5.14 -8.29 3.10
CA SER A 815 -5.62 -7.60 4.30
C SER A 815 -7.13 -7.29 4.27
N LEU A 816 -7.80 -7.41 3.12
CA LEU A 816 -9.27 -7.37 3.04
C LEU A 816 -9.93 -8.46 3.90
N VAL A 817 -9.20 -9.52 4.27
CA VAL A 817 -9.68 -10.53 5.24
C VAL A 817 -10.14 -9.89 6.56
N VAL A 818 -9.56 -8.75 6.95
CA VAL A 818 -9.98 -7.99 8.13
C VAL A 818 -11.43 -7.49 7.98
N LYS A 819 -11.76 -6.93 6.80
CA LYS A 819 -13.15 -6.54 6.50
C LYS A 819 -14.06 -7.75 6.43
N ILE A 820 -13.63 -8.84 5.78
CA ILE A 820 -14.42 -10.07 5.65
C ILE A 820 -14.78 -10.64 7.05
N MET A 821 -13.85 -10.62 8.00
CA MET A 821 -14.12 -11.02 9.38
C MET A 821 -15.16 -10.11 10.07
N ALA A 822 -15.12 -8.80 9.79
CA ALA A 822 -16.02 -7.82 10.37
C ALA A 822 -17.42 -7.77 9.71
N MET A 823 -17.64 -8.43 8.57
CA MET A 823 -18.97 -8.50 7.93
C MET A 823 -19.97 -9.31 8.77
N ASP A 824 -21.24 -8.89 8.75
CA ASP A 824 -22.31 -9.46 9.58
C ASP A 824 -22.53 -10.97 9.36
N ASP A 825 -22.81 -11.69 10.44
CA ASP A 825 -23.20 -13.10 10.35
C ASP A 825 -24.68 -13.23 9.98
N LEU A 826 -24.94 -13.66 8.74
CA LEU A 826 -26.29 -13.94 8.28
C LEU A 826 -26.79 -15.35 8.70
N GLY A 827 -25.90 -16.22 9.19
CA GLY A 827 -26.16 -17.64 9.45
C GLY A 827 -27.06 -17.96 10.66
N GLY A 828 -27.54 -16.97 11.42
CA GLY A 828 -28.14 -17.15 12.74
C GLY A 828 -29.54 -16.57 12.96
N SER A 829 -30.54 -16.85 12.10
CA SER A 829 -31.96 -16.57 12.41
C SER A 829 -32.92 -17.55 11.72
N GLY A 830 -33.00 -18.75 12.29
CA GLY A 830 -33.91 -19.82 11.87
C GLY A 830 -34.51 -20.64 13.03
N SER A 831 -34.40 -20.18 14.28
CA SER A 831 -35.20 -20.70 15.40
C SER A 831 -36.05 -19.57 15.95
N GLY A 832 -37.28 -19.46 15.45
CA GLY A 832 -38.28 -18.59 16.05
C GLY A 832 -38.40 -18.94 17.54
N HIS A 833 -38.40 -17.92 18.39
CA HIS A 833 -39.00 -18.02 19.70
C HIS A 833 -40.46 -18.45 19.52
N VAL A 834 -40.71 -19.75 19.61
CA VAL A 834 -42.01 -20.25 20.01
C VAL A 834 -42.20 -19.74 21.43
N ARG A 835 -43.07 -18.75 21.59
CA ARG A 835 -43.72 -18.47 22.86
C ARG A 835 -44.42 -19.76 23.27
N ASP A 836 -43.87 -20.49 24.23
CA ASP A 836 -44.69 -21.39 25.03
C ASP A 836 -45.54 -20.53 25.94
N GLU A 837 -46.80 -20.35 25.54
CA GLU A 837 -47.88 -20.10 26.49
C GLU A 837 -48.05 -21.38 27.32
N LEU A 838 -47.65 -21.34 28.59
CA LEU A 838 -48.35 -21.91 29.75
C LEU A 838 -47.74 -21.41 31.06
#